data_AF-A0A8G1RRN3-F1
#
_entry.id   AF-A0A8G1RRN3-F1
#
_cell.length_a   1.000
_cell.length_b   1.000
_cell.length_c   1.000
_cell.angle_alpha   90.00
_cell.angle_beta   90.00
_cell.angle_gamma   90.00
#
_symmetry.space_group_name_H-M   'P 1'
#
loop_
_entity.id
_entity.type
_entity.pdbx_description
1 polymer ?
#
loop_
_entity_poly.entity_id
_entity_poly.type
_entity_poly.pdbx_seq_one_letter_code
_entity_poly.pdbx_strand_id
1 'polypeptide(L)'
;MKFVAFLYLAAVACALQVLPPVAWNATGLSENGFDIKAIERKIFITSSFSIRRDDNGLTLIPPSAGEFAETFRQDLQAVTNTSWVLHTVDAFSDSETGIFLDNVAQQVNLTYENKEPTEEGYELVFSAGRAYICGSGARGMWWGTRTFLQQLLIHDVGIVPAGRTLDAPSSVTRGFLLDAGRKWYSPGFLRDLCTYASFFKLSEFHYHSSDNYPLNRGHNETWYEVYSQFSLRPESAELQGLVQRQNETLSRAEFEDFQYHCAQRGVTVIPEIEAPGHSLSITKWKPELALEPKDLLNLTHPDTLPLIKSIWTEFLPWFQTKEVHIGADEYDSALADDYIDFVNEMAAFMNETAGKRVRIWGTYEPSNTHNISKNVIIQHWQYGQSDPVSLARDGFELINSEDWWAYMSLKNDHMPIIPAPYPPSFNNTRLLNFGGSNGLQWTPPLFNPYNLTKQPDPRRVQGAIIAAWNDNGPDATTQLEAYYALRDGIPTFASRVWAGNRGQELNLSSLSESMRVLTANAVAQNLDRRLSGAMDLDGDVQVSWDAMNENATTKHHLGYGSKGMNYSLELNVTGPFTLSSDDATLKLGSDGSLTFVSDGWEYPLRSVSEADGYDPAYPGRIWVNETTSTHEPVTVPLGSLITIQTDVVGGSRIWIDGLFVGRFEVFVFGGKNTLFSWSQMAFVAPLEWVEGGLFLQSAIKRIRTESPPVSLLKSRDLLRELGPWKIFVLIESLHAAAWLGACIWFKAYPPAAIYNHPSHADSSSYKPWMEIGWQINFHTLILDIVFWATSIYHLYVWYRWRLGRSLSVRQRALADLAYLHKFWFGFDGPCSVVTHPIDEAKKQQQRQQEEIEKEESAVLRRLLSSTPLWKIEAMFWCRMLRFLFHTAVAAIRMALDGNNRARRLASSLMIPAWLMLACVVGIQDSVRRRIR
;
A
#
# COMPACT_ATOMS: atom_id res chain seq x y z
N MET A 1 -24.09 -0.46 26.35
CA MET A 1 -22.80 -0.17 25.67
C MET A 1 -22.17 -1.40 25.00
N LYS A 2 -22.15 -2.60 25.61
CA LYS A 2 -21.59 -3.82 24.98
C LYS A 2 -22.30 -4.28 23.69
N PHE A 3 -23.62 -4.12 23.60
CA PHE A 3 -24.42 -4.50 22.42
C PHE A 3 -24.18 -3.58 21.19
N VAL A 4 -23.86 -2.31 21.44
CA VAL A 4 -23.59 -1.32 20.38
C VAL A 4 -22.17 -1.47 19.82
N ALA A 5 -21.20 -1.86 20.66
CA ALA A 5 -19.86 -2.21 20.21
C ALA A 5 -19.85 -3.49 19.34
N PHE A 6 -20.68 -4.48 19.68
CA PHE A 6 -20.81 -5.72 18.91
C PHE A 6 -21.42 -5.48 17.52
N LEU A 7 -22.43 -4.60 17.42
CA LEU A 7 -23.02 -4.19 16.14
C LEU A 7 -22.04 -3.38 15.27
N TYR A 8 -21.16 -2.58 15.87
CA TYR A 8 -20.16 -1.80 15.13
C TYR A 8 -19.00 -2.67 14.60
N LEU A 9 -18.49 -3.61 15.40
CA LEU A 9 -17.46 -4.57 14.97
C LEU A 9 -17.98 -5.53 13.90
N ALA A 10 -19.22 -6.02 14.04
CA ALA A 10 -19.87 -6.83 13.02
C ALA A 10 -20.11 -6.05 11.71
N ALA A 11 -20.51 -4.77 11.78
CA ALA A 11 -20.74 -3.95 10.59
C ALA A 11 -19.45 -3.58 9.84
N VAL A 12 -18.32 -3.40 10.54
CA VAL A 12 -17.01 -3.13 9.91
C VAL A 12 -16.43 -4.40 9.28
N ALA A 13 -16.53 -5.55 9.93
CA ALA A 13 -16.11 -6.83 9.37
C ALA A 13 -16.93 -7.24 8.13
N CYS A 14 -18.24 -6.94 8.11
CA CYS A 14 -19.10 -7.18 6.95
C CYS A 14 -18.77 -6.34 5.70
N ALA A 15 -17.88 -5.34 5.79
CA ALA A 15 -17.50 -4.49 4.65
C ALA A 15 -16.16 -4.89 4.01
N LEU A 16 -15.30 -5.63 4.72
CA LEU A 16 -13.99 -6.05 4.22
C LEU A 16 -14.12 -7.27 3.29
N GLN A 17 -13.16 -7.41 2.39
CA GLN A 17 -13.14 -8.49 1.39
C GLN A 17 -11.85 -9.30 1.51
N VAL A 18 -11.94 -10.59 1.22
CA VAL A 18 -10.75 -11.43 0.98
C VAL A 18 -10.04 -11.00 -0.31
N LEU A 19 -8.77 -11.36 -0.46
CA LEU A 19 -7.92 -11.03 -1.61
C LEU A 19 -7.24 -12.32 -2.11
N PRO A 20 -7.65 -12.90 -3.26
CA PRO A 20 -8.74 -12.49 -4.17
C PRO A 20 -10.14 -12.48 -3.53
N PRO A 21 -11.05 -11.59 -3.98
CA PRO A 21 -12.45 -11.56 -3.55
C PRO A 21 -13.20 -12.80 -4.02
N VAL A 22 -14.05 -13.36 -3.15
CA VAL A 22 -14.84 -14.57 -3.43
C VAL A 22 -16.34 -14.28 -3.32
N ALA A 23 -17.12 -14.95 -4.18
CA ALA A 23 -18.57 -14.88 -4.13
C ALA A 23 -19.11 -15.77 -3.02
N TRP A 24 -19.79 -15.15 -2.06
CA TRP A 24 -20.28 -15.83 -0.88
C TRP A 24 -21.78 -16.07 -0.97
N ASN A 25 -22.18 -17.33 -1.14
CA ASN A 25 -23.59 -17.71 -1.24
C ASN A 25 -24.09 -18.10 0.15
N ALA A 26 -25.01 -17.30 0.70
CA ALA A 26 -25.76 -17.67 1.90
C ALA A 26 -26.57 -18.93 1.59
N THR A 27 -26.11 -20.06 2.09
CA THR A 27 -26.88 -21.29 2.05
C THR A 27 -27.98 -21.15 3.10
N GLY A 28 -29.21 -21.61 2.85
CA GLY A 28 -30.26 -21.69 3.87
C GLY A 28 -29.97 -22.66 5.04
N LEU A 29 -28.68 -22.93 5.32
CA LEU A 29 -28.16 -23.58 6.51
C LEU A 29 -28.34 -22.63 7.71
N SER A 30 -28.41 -23.18 8.93
CA SER A 30 -28.74 -22.46 10.17
C SER A 30 -28.11 -21.06 10.29
N GLU A 31 -28.82 -20.10 10.89
CA GLU A 31 -28.35 -18.72 11.12
C GLU A 31 -27.00 -18.61 11.89
N ASN A 32 -26.53 -19.71 12.50
CA ASN A 32 -25.27 -19.76 13.23
C ASN A 32 -24.07 -19.99 12.28
N GLY A 33 -23.15 -19.02 12.27
CA GLY A 33 -21.87 -19.08 11.55
C GLY A 33 -20.87 -20.11 12.11
N PHE A 34 -19.68 -20.17 11.51
CA PHE A 34 -18.54 -20.92 12.02
C PHE A 34 -17.79 -20.11 13.08
N ASP A 35 -17.78 -20.59 14.31
CA ASP A 35 -17.00 -20.03 15.40
C ASP A 35 -15.81 -20.93 15.72
N ILE A 36 -14.61 -20.50 15.33
CA ILE A 36 -13.38 -21.24 15.58
C ILE A 36 -13.08 -21.44 17.07
N LYS A 37 -13.61 -20.57 17.94
CA LYS A 37 -13.41 -20.67 19.40
C LYS A 37 -14.37 -21.67 20.05
N ALA A 38 -15.44 -22.07 19.36
CA ALA A 38 -16.47 -22.98 19.87
C ALA A 38 -16.28 -24.45 19.41
N ILE A 39 -15.35 -24.71 18.50
CA ILE A 39 -15.09 -26.07 17.98
C ILE A 39 -13.93 -26.75 18.71
N GLU A 40 -13.88 -28.07 18.60
CA GLU A 40 -12.68 -28.82 18.94
C GLU A 40 -11.54 -28.44 17.98
N ARG A 41 -10.31 -28.30 18.51
CA ARG A 41 -9.12 -27.85 17.76
C ARG A 41 -8.53 -28.97 16.89
N LYS A 42 -9.38 -29.56 16.06
CA LYS A 42 -9.11 -30.71 15.22
C LYS A 42 -9.25 -30.34 13.74
N ILE A 43 -8.32 -30.84 12.96
CA ILE A 43 -8.37 -30.85 11.50
C ILE A 43 -8.48 -32.31 11.07
N PHE A 44 -9.40 -32.63 10.19
CA PHE A 44 -9.60 -33.96 9.64
C PHE A 44 -9.29 -33.95 8.15
N ILE A 45 -8.55 -34.94 7.67
CA ILE A 45 -8.33 -35.18 6.23
C ILE A 45 -8.66 -36.64 5.91
N THR A 46 -9.32 -36.88 4.78
CA THR A 46 -9.62 -38.25 4.36
C THR A 46 -8.32 -38.98 3.97
N SER A 47 -8.20 -40.26 4.34
CA SER A 47 -7.03 -41.09 4.05
C SER A 47 -6.79 -41.19 2.55
N SER A 48 -7.86 -41.32 1.77
CA SER A 48 -7.84 -41.34 0.30
C SER A 48 -7.32 -40.06 -0.34
N PHE A 49 -7.64 -38.88 0.21
CA PHE A 49 -7.17 -37.60 -0.31
C PHE A 49 -5.78 -37.23 0.21
N SER A 50 -5.43 -37.60 1.45
CA SER A 50 -4.17 -37.21 2.11
C SER A 50 -2.89 -37.55 1.32
N ILE A 51 -2.93 -38.63 0.53
CA ILE A 51 -1.81 -39.08 -0.29
C ILE A 51 -1.78 -38.46 -1.69
N ARG A 52 -2.83 -37.72 -2.08
CA ARG A 52 -2.95 -37.12 -3.41
C ARG A 52 -1.86 -36.06 -3.60
N ARG A 53 -1.14 -36.15 -4.72
CA ARG A 53 -0.23 -35.13 -5.25
C ARG A 53 -0.73 -34.69 -6.61
N ASP A 54 -0.61 -33.42 -6.89
CA ASP A 54 -1.00 -32.83 -8.18
C ASP A 54 0.08 -33.09 -9.22
N ASP A 55 -0.31 -33.28 -10.48
CA ASP A 55 0.61 -33.53 -11.59
C ASP A 55 0.63 -32.40 -12.63
N ASN A 56 -0.40 -31.54 -12.66
CA ASN A 56 -0.54 -30.48 -13.67
C ASN A 56 0.22 -29.18 -13.32
N GLY A 57 0.81 -29.07 -12.13
CA GLY A 57 1.63 -27.91 -11.72
C GLY A 57 3.03 -27.89 -12.34
N LEU A 58 3.74 -26.76 -12.18
CA LEU A 58 5.12 -26.59 -12.69
C LEU A 58 6.18 -27.25 -11.81
N THR A 59 5.92 -27.42 -10.51
CA THR A 59 6.89 -28.02 -9.59
C THR A 59 7.12 -29.51 -9.87
N LEU A 60 8.37 -29.96 -9.73
CA LEU A 60 8.75 -31.39 -9.77
C LEU A 60 8.68 -32.06 -8.40
N ILE A 61 8.42 -31.27 -7.34
CA ILE A 61 8.29 -31.72 -5.95
C ILE A 61 6.90 -31.36 -5.38
N PRO A 62 5.79 -31.72 -6.06
CA PRO A 62 4.46 -31.32 -5.64
C PRO A 62 4.11 -31.92 -4.27
N PRO A 63 3.74 -31.12 -3.25
CA PRO A 63 3.34 -31.65 -1.96
C PRO A 63 2.07 -32.50 -2.06
N SER A 64 1.91 -33.45 -1.13
CA SER A 64 0.64 -34.14 -0.99
C SER A 64 -0.39 -33.26 -0.27
N ALA A 65 -1.67 -33.58 -0.39
CA ALA A 65 -2.70 -32.91 0.39
C ALA A 65 -2.44 -33.05 1.91
N GLY A 66 -1.89 -34.17 2.37
CA GLY A 66 -1.47 -34.35 3.76
C GLY A 66 -0.33 -33.41 4.19
N GLU A 67 0.67 -33.21 3.33
CA GLU A 67 1.75 -32.24 3.59
C GLU A 67 1.22 -30.81 3.64
N PHE A 68 0.34 -30.42 2.71
CA PHE A 68 -0.33 -29.12 2.77
C PHE A 68 -1.20 -28.96 4.02
N ALA A 69 -1.90 -30.02 4.45
CA ALA A 69 -2.70 -30.01 5.67
C ALA A 69 -1.84 -29.79 6.92
N GLU A 70 -0.63 -30.37 6.96
CA GLU A 70 0.31 -30.14 8.05
C GLU A 70 0.86 -28.71 8.05
N THR A 71 1.22 -28.15 6.88
CA THR A 71 1.58 -26.73 6.76
C THR A 71 0.42 -25.83 7.22
N PHE A 72 -0.82 -26.13 6.82
CA PHE A 72 -2.00 -25.39 7.26
C PHE A 72 -2.23 -25.48 8.77
N ARG A 73 -1.99 -26.64 9.39
CA ARG A 73 -2.07 -26.82 10.86
C ARG A 73 -1.11 -25.86 11.58
N GLN A 74 0.10 -25.69 11.07
CA GLN A 74 1.10 -24.76 11.60
C GLN A 74 0.66 -23.31 11.44
N ASP A 75 0.16 -22.93 10.27
CA ASP A 75 -0.38 -21.59 10.01
C ASP A 75 -1.54 -21.27 10.95
N LEU A 76 -2.46 -22.22 11.15
CA LEU A 76 -3.61 -22.05 12.02
C LEU A 76 -3.20 -21.90 13.49
N GLN A 77 -2.17 -22.63 13.92
CA GLN A 77 -1.57 -22.44 15.23
C GLN A 77 -0.96 -21.05 15.39
N ALA A 78 -0.30 -20.53 14.35
CA ALA A 78 0.25 -19.16 14.36
C ALA A 78 -0.86 -18.09 14.45
N VAL A 79 -1.97 -18.24 13.72
CA VAL A 79 -3.10 -17.29 13.76
C VAL A 79 -3.87 -17.35 15.08
N THR A 80 -4.15 -18.55 15.57
CA THR A 80 -5.00 -18.74 16.75
C THR A 80 -4.23 -18.70 18.06
N ASN A 81 -2.90 -18.78 18.01
CA ASN A 81 -2.02 -18.98 19.17
C ASN A 81 -2.44 -20.18 20.03
N THR A 82 -2.93 -21.25 19.39
CA THR A 82 -3.38 -22.49 20.05
C THR A 82 -2.92 -23.71 19.29
N SER A 83 -2.67 -24.83 19.97
CA SER A 83 -2.30 -26.09 19.32
C SER A 83 -3.50 -26.74 18.62
N TRP A 84 -3.26 -27.20 17.40
CA TRP A 84 -4.21 -27.95 16.56
C TRP A 84 -3.66 -29.34 16.26
N VAL A 85 -4.56 -30.33 16.16
CA VAL A 85 -4.22 -31.72 15.84
C VAL A 85 -4.79 -32.09 14.47
N LEU A 86 -3.96 -32.64 13.59
CA LEU A 86 -4.38 -33.18 12.29
C LEU A 86 -4.66 -34.69 12.44
N HIS A 87 -5.83 -35.10 12.00
CA HIS A 87 -6.30 -36.49 12.00
C HIS A 87 -6.52 -36.96 10.57
N THR A 88 -5.86 -38.05 10.19
CA THR A 88 -6.19 -38.78 8.97
C THR A 88 -7.27 -39.83 9.29
N VAL A 89 -8.39 -39.78 8.57
CA VAL A 89 -9.57 -40.63 8.82
C VAL A 89 -10.09 -41.25 7.53
N ASP A 90 -10.74 -42.40 7.58
CA ASP A 90 -11.29 -43.03 6.36
C ASP A 90 -12.56 -42.33 5.86
N ALA A 91 -13.35 -41.77 6.76
CA ALA A 91 -14.54 -40.99 6.45
C ALA A 91 -14.82 -39.96 7.56
N PHE A 92 -15.51 -38.87 7.21
CA PHE A 92 -15.95 -37.89 8.19
C PHE A 92 -17.16 -38.37 8.98
N SER A 93 -17.18 -38.10 10.28
CA SER A 93 -18.36 -38.28 11.13
C SER A 93 -19.22 -37.02 11.12
N ASP A 94 -20.55 -37.19 11.08
CA ASP A 94 -21.52 -36.09 11.17
C ASP A 94 -21.57 -35.45 12.57
N SER A 95 -21.11 -36.15 13.62
CA SER A 95 -21.13 -35.67 15.00
C SER A 95 -19.93 -34.82 15.39
N GLU A 96 -18.83 -34.89 14.65
CA GLU A 96 -17.60 -34.17 14.99
C GLU A 96 -17.71 -32.67 14.66
N THR A 97 -16.93 -31.85 15.35
CA THR A 97 -16.74 -30.43 15.01
C THR A 97 -15.28 -30.20 14.64
N GLY A 98 -15.01 -29.22 13.79
CA GLY A 98 -13.64 -28.97 13.33
C GLY A 98 -13.55 -28.46 11.90
N ILE A 99 -12.36 -28.64 11.33
CA ILE A 99 -12.05 -28.32 9.94
C ILE A 99 -11.85 -29.63 9.16
N PHE A 100 -12.52 -29.75 8.02
CA PHE A 100 -12.58 -30.98 7.23
C PHE A 100 -11.98 -30.72 5.84
N LEU A 101 -10.98 -31.50 5.48
CA LEU A 101 -10.17 -31.36 4.26
C LEU A 101 -10.38 -32.57 3.36
N ASP A 102 -10.81 -32.35 2.11
CA ASP A 102 -11.10 -33.45 1.19
C ASP A 102 -10.97 -33.03 -0.29
N ASN A 103 -11.29 -33.94 -1.21
CA ASN A 103 -11.52 -33.62 -2.61
C ASN A 103 -12.90 -32.98 -2.82
N VAL A 104 -13.05 -32.10 -3.82
CA VAL A 104 -14.40 -31.68 -4.25
C VAL A 104 -15.19 -32.87 -4.81
N ALA A 105 -16.52 -32.80 -4.68
CA ALA A 105 -17.41 -33.79 -5.27
C ALA A 105 -17.24 -33.83 -6.80
N GLN A 106 -17.28 -35.03 -7.38
CA GLN A 106 -17.03 -35.28 -8.82
C GLN A 106 -17.92 -34.48 -9.80
N GLN A 107 -19.02 -33.89 -9.33
CA GLN A 107 -19.95 -33.10 -10.15
C GLN A 107 -19.53 -31.63 -10.30
N VAL A 108 -18.51 -31.17 -9.56
CA VAL A 108 -18.02 -29.79 -9.61
C VAL A 108 -16.85 -29.68 -10.59
N ASN A 109 -17.12 -29.15 -11.78
CA ASN A 109 -16.07 -28.91 -12.79
C ASN A 109 -15.46 -27.51 -12.62
N LEU A 110 -14.26 -27.43 -12.05
CA LEU A 110 -13.48 -26.20 -11.91
C LEU A 110 -12.42 -26.13 -13.01
N THR A 111 -12.43 -25.04 -13.77
CA THR A 111 -11.52 -24.80 -14.90
C THR A 111 -10.77 -23.50 -14.70
N TYR A 112 -9.68 -23.28 -15.45
CA TYR A 112 -9.16 -21.94 -15.74
C TYR A 112 -10.12 -21.18 -16.68
N GLU A 113 -9.80 -19.93 -17.03
CA GLU A 113 -10.64 -19.11 -17.92
C GLU A 113 -10.65 -19.64 -19.36
N ASN A 114 -9.54 -20.23 -19.81
CA ASN A 114 -9.41 -20.91 -21.10
C ASN A 114 -10.21 -22.24 -21.19
N LYS A 115 -10.92 -22.63 -20.13
CA LYS A 115 -11.76 -23.84 -19.99
C LYS A 115 -11.01 -25.15 -19.75
N GLU A 116 -9.69 -25.12 -19.63
CA GLU A 116 -8.93 -26.30 -19.20
C GLU A 116 -9.20 -26.62 -17.73
N PRO A 117 -9.36 -27.90 -17.35
CA PRO A 117 -9.50 -28.31 -15.95
C PRO A 117 -8.34 -27.81 -15.09
N THR A 118 -8.62 -27.53 -13.81
CA THR A 118 -7.59 -27.11 -12.85
C THR A 118 -7.61 -27.93 -11.58
N GLU A 119 -6.43 -28.22 -11.05
CA GLU A 119 -6.20 -28.81 -9.72
C GLU A 119 -6.10 -27.73 -8.62
N GLU A 120 -6.20 -26.46 -8.99
CA GLU A 120 -6.09 -25.31 -8.08
C GLU A 120 -7.45 -24.77 -7.60
N GLY A 121 -8.55 -25.34 -8.07
CA GLY A 121 -9.89 -24.95 -7.66
C GLY A 121 -10.25 -25.52 -6.28
N TYR A 122 -11.18 -24.87 -5.58
CA TYR A 122 -11.68 -25.35 -4.31
C TYR A 122 -13.12 -24.95 -4.03
N GLU A 123 -13.71 -25.70 -3.09
CA GLU A 123 -14.96 -25.40 -2.42
C GLU A 123 -14.68 -25.10 -0.94
N LEU A 124 -15.25 -24.02 -0.43
CA LEU A 124 -15.19 -23.67 0.97
C LEU A 124 -16.61 -23.51 1.51
N VAL A 125 -16.95 -24.25 2.57
CA VAL A 125 -18.26 -24.20 3.23
C VAL A 125 -18.06 -23.95 4.71
N PHE A 126 -18.66 -22.87 5.21
CA PHE A 126 -18.78 -22.59 6.63
C PHE A 126 -20.19 -22.93 7.10
N SER A 127 -20.28 -23.62 8.22
CA SER A 127 -21.53 -23.97 8.89
C SER A 127 -21.32 -24.02 10.41
N ALA A 128 -22.40 -24.14 11.17
CA ALA A 128 -22.31 -24.23 12.62
C ALA A 128 -21.39 -25.39 13.05
N GLY A 129 -20.25 -25.05 13.66
CA GLY A 129 -19.28 -26.01 14.19
C GLY A 129 -18.42 -26.74 13.16
N ARG A 130 -18.57 -26.49 11.85
CA ARG A 130 -17.84 -27.20 10.80
C ARG A 130 -17.43 -26.28 9.65
N ALA A 131 -16.16 -26.37 9.25
CA ALA A 131 -15.65 -25.75 8.03
C ALA A 131 -15.12 -26.84 7.09
N TYR A 132 -15.63 -26.89 5.87
CA TYR A 132 -15.16 -27.81 4.83
C TYR A 132 -14.31 -27.05 3.82
N ILE A 133 -13.11 -27.57 3.54
CA ILE A 133 -12.19 -27.05 2.53
C ILE A 133 -11.87 -28.20 1.58
N CYS A 134 -12.52 -28.21 0.41
CA CYS A 134 -12.38 -29.30 -0.54
C CYS A 134 -11.66 -28.80 -1.81
N GLY A 135 -10.55 -29.42 -2.18
CA GLY A 135 -9.75 -29.02 -3.35
C GLY A 135 -10.01 -29.90 -4.56
N SER A 136 -10.00 -29.34 -5.79
CA SER A 136 -10.03 -30.14 -7.02
C SER A 136 -8.72 -30.89 -7.23
N GLY A 137 -7.66 -30.42 -6.58
CA GLY A 137 -6.40 -31.09 -6.27
C GLY A 137 -5.87 -30.66 -4.91
N ALA A 138 -4.68 -31.16 -4.55
CA ALA A 138 -4.00 -30.84 -3.30
C ALA A 138 -3.67 -29.33 -3.18
N ARG A 139 -3.23 -28.71 -4.27
CA ARG A 139 -2.94 -27.27 -4.36
C ARG A 139 -4.22 -26.43 -4.32
N GLY A 140 -5.32 -26.93 -4.88
CA GLY A 140 -6.64 -26.31 -4.72
C GLY A 140 -7.08 -26.25 -3.26
N MET A 141 -6.95 -27.36 -2.54
CA MET A 141 -7.22 -27.40 -1.08
C MET A 141 -6.33 -26.36 -0.36
N TRP A 142 -5.03 -26.31 -0.68
CA TRP A 142 -4.12 -25.31 -0.14
C TRP A 142 -4.62 -23.87 -0.35
N TRP A 143 -5.08 -23.50 -1.55
CA TRP A 143 -5.66 -22.19 -1.82
C TRP A 143 -6.95 -21.92 -1.04
N GLY A 144 -7.78 -22.95 -0.84
CA GLY A 144 -8.93 -22.89 0.04
C GLY A 144 -8.55 -22.56 1.49
N THR A 145 -7.43 -23.09 1.99
CA THR A 145 -6.91 -22.74 3.32
C THR A 145 -6.51 -21.27 3.42
N ARG A 146 -5.99 -20.66 2.34
CA ARG A 146 -5.66 -19.23 2.31
C ARG A 146 -6.92 -18.40 2.49
N THR A 147 -7.98 -18.72 1.74
CA THR A 147 -9.28 -18.05 1.89
C THR A 147 -9.86 -18.23 3.28
N PHE A 148 -9.80 -19.44 3.84
CA PHE A 148 -10.22 -19.70 5.22
C PHE A 148 -9.48 -18.80 6.23
N LEU A 149 -8.15 -18.71 6.16
CA LEU A 149 -7.36 -17.87 7.06
C LEU A 149 -7.67 -16.38 6.88
N GLN A 150 -7.81 -15.90 5.64
CA GLN A 150 -8.18 -14.52 5.38
C GLN A 150 -9.57 -14.18 5.95
N GLN A 151 -10.54 -15.10 5.86
CA GLN A 151 -11.85 -14.93 6.50
C GLN A 151 -11.73 -14.82 8.02
N LEU A 152 -10.93 -15.67 8.66
CA LEU A 152 -10.69 -15.54 10.10
C LEU A 152 -10.09 -14.18 10.45
N LEU A 153 -9.07 -13.71 9.71
CA LEU A 153 -8.39 -12.45 9.99
C LEU A 153 -9.31 -11.23 9.81
N ILE A 154 -10.14 -11.22 8.76
CA ILE A 154 -11.12 -10.15 8.52
C ILE A 154 -12.19 -10.10 9.64
N HIS A 155 -12.53 -11.27 10.19
CA HIS A 155 -13.47 -11.40 11.30
C HIS A 155 -12.79 -11.41 12.68
N ASP A 156 -11.55 -10.92 12.80
CA ASP A 156 -10.79 -10.81 14.06
C ASP A 156 -10.73 -12.14 14.85
N VAL A 157 -10.54 -13.24 14.12
CA VAL A 157 -10.56 -14.63 14.62
C VAL A 157 -11.84 -14.89 15.43
N GLY A 158 -12.95 -14.32 14.98
CA GLY A 158 -14.30 -14.42 15.53
C GLY A 158 -15.20 -15.34 14.72
N ILE A 159 -16.49 -15.03 14.71
CA ILE A 159 -17.51 -15.82 14.00
C ILE A 159 -17.52 -15.42 12.52
N VAL A 160 -17.31 -16.40 11.65
CA VAL A 160 -17.47 -16.25 10.19
C VAL A 160 -18.90 -16.66 9.81
N PRO A 161 -19.66 -15.88 9.03
CA PRO A 161 -21.01 -16.25 8.59
C PRO A 161 -21.08 -17.62 7.89
N ALA A 162 -22.26 -18.26 7.89
CA ALA A 162 -22.50 -19.59 7.31
C ALA A 162 -22.96 -19.56 5.85
N GLY A 163 -22.47 -20.53 5.05
CA GLY A 163 -22.60 -20.65 3.59
C GLY A 163 -21.31 -20.98 2.84
N ARG A 164 -21.30 -20.72 1.53
CA ARG A 164 -20.54 -21.50 0.56
C ARG A 164 -19.92 -20.66 -0.55
N THR A 165 -18.72 -21.03 -0.97
CA THR A 165 -18.07 -20.50 -2.18
C THR A 165 -17.37 -21.60 -2.99
N LEU A 166 -17.34 -21.42 -4.31
CA LEU A 166 -16.54 -22.17 -5.26
C LEU A 166 -15.61 -21.19 -5.95
N ASP A 167 -14.33 -21.50 -6.00
CA ASP A 167 -13.33 -20.57 -6.50
C ASP A 167 -12.20 -21.31 -7.22
N ALA A 168 -11.63 -20.67 -8.24
CA ALA A 168 -10.57 -21.21 -9.07
C ALA A 168 -9.82 -20.08 -9.80
N PRO A 169 -8.51 -20.21 -10.04
CA PRO A 169 -7.73 -19.18 -10.72
C PRO A 169 -8.13 -19.05 -12.19
N SER A 170 -8.11 -17.85 -12.76
CA SER A 170 -8.37 -17.60 -14.18
C SER A 170 -7.21 -18.04 -15.07
N SER A 171 -5.98 -17.91 -14.59
CA SER A 171 -4.74 -18.18 -15.31
C SER A 171 -3.82 -19.13 -14.55
N VAL A 172 -3.02 -19.90 -15.29
CA VAL A 172 -2.04 -20.87 -14.74
C VAL A 172 -0.89 -20.12 -14.08
N THR A 173 -0.32 -19.13 -14.78
CA THR A 173 0.82 -18.36 -14.31
C THR A 173 0.39 -17.13 -13.53
N ARG A 174 0.77 -17.10 -12.25
CA ARG A 174 0.50 -15.99 -11.33
C ARG A 174 1.78 -15.73 -10.53
N GLY A 175 2.70 -15.00 -11.14
CA GLY A 175 4.06 -14.89 -10.61
C GLY A 175 4.50 -13.49 -10.21
N PHE A 176 5.62 -13.44 -9.51
CA PHE A 176 6.39 -12.23 -9.28
C PHE A 176 7.87 -12.53 -9.51
N LEU A 177 8.61 -11.54 -10.01
CA LEU A 177 10.05 -11.59 -10.24
C LEU A 177 10.78 -10.75 -9.20
N LEU A 178 11.86 -11.32 -8.65
CA LEU A 178 12.83 -10.59 -7.84
C LEU A 178 14.19 -10.62 -8.54
N ASP A 179 14.74 -9.44 -8.79
CA ASP A 179 16.10 -9.26 -9.32
C ASP A 179 17.14 -9.57 -8.25
N ALA A 180 17.64 -10.81 -8.25
CA ALA A 180 18.75 -11.27 -7.42
C ALA A 180 20.12 -11.16 -8.14
N GLY A 181 20.12 -10.72 -9.41
CA GLY A 181 21.30 -10.53 -10.24
C GLY A 181 22.00 -9.21 -9.94
N ARG A 182 21.26 -8.15 -9.59
CA ARG A 182 21.79 -6.83 -9.21
C ARG A 182 21.80 -6.57 -7.70
N LYS A 183 21.17 -7.43 -6.90
CA LYS A 183 21.17 -7.37 -5.43
C LYS A 183 21.06 -8.76 -4.80
N TRP A 184 21.89 -9.06 -3.82
CA TRP A 184 21.78 -10.32 -3.08
C TRP A 184 20.65 -10.32 -2.04
N TYR A 185 20.01 -11.49 -1.86
CA TYR A 185 18.99 -11.74 -0.85
C TYR A 185 19.29 -13.02 -0.08
N SER A 186 19.09 -12.98 1.23
CA SER A 186 19.30 -14.11 2.12
C SER A 186 18.25 -15.21 1.91
N PRO A 187 18.59 -16.50 2.16
CA PRO A 187 17.61 -17.60 2.09
C PRO A 187 16.37 -17.36 2.96
N GLY A 188 16.54 -16.76 4.14
CA GLY A 188 15.44 -16.42 5.04
C GLY A 188 14.47 -15.42 4.44
N PHE A 189 14.98 -14.34 3.84
CA PHE A 189 14.15 -13.36 3.15
C PHE A 189 13.38 -13.98 1.98
N LEU A 190 14.04 -14.80 1.15
CA LEU A 190 13.40 -15.45 0.00
C LEU A 190 12.24 -16.36 0.42
N ARG A 191 12.41 -17.16 1.47
CA ARG A 191 11.36 -18.02 2.04
C ARG A 191 10.19 -17.20 2.62
N ASP A 192 10.49 -16.11 3.32
CA ASP A 192 9.47 -15.21 3.86
C ASP A 192 8.66 -14.54 2.76
N LEU A 193 9.32 -14.02 1.71
CA LEU A 193 8.67 -13.38 0.56
C LEU A 193 7.79 -14.36 -0.20
N CYS A 194 8.26 -15.59 -0.38
CA CYS A 194 7.48 -16.68 -0.98
C CYS A 194 6.22 -17.01 -0.15
N THR A 195 6.36 -17.04 1.18
CA THR A 195 5.23 -17.27 2.11
C THR A 195 4.20 -16.16 2.01
N TYR A 196 4.66 -14.90 1.93
CA TYR A 196 3.80 -13.73 1.74
C TYR A 196 3.03 -13.80 0.42
N ALA A 197 3.70 -14.11 -0.68
CA ALA A 197 3.09 -14.26 -2.00
C ALA A 197 2.04 -15.39 -2.05
N SER A 198 2.36 -16.54 -1.44
CA SER A 198 1.45 -17.68 -1.31
C SER A 198 0.17 -17.34 -0.55
N PHE A 199 0.27 -16.51 0.50
CA PHE A 199 -0.90 -16.08 1.27
C PHE A 199 -1.97 -15.38 0.40
N PHE A 200 -1.53 -14.71 -0.68
CA PHE A 200 -2.40 -14.07 -1.68
C PHE A 200 -2.63 -14.91 -2.95
N LYS A 201 -2.20 -16.19 -2.95
CA LYS A 201 -2.41 -17.17 -4.02
C LYS A 201 -1.61 -16.95 -5.32
N LEU A 202 -0.47 -16.27 -5.23
CA LEU A 202 0.54 -16.37 -6.29
C LEU A 202 1.12 -17.79 -6.32
N SER A 203 1.41 -18.30 -7.51
CA SER A 203 1.85 -19.67 -7.76
C SER A 203 3.30 -19.77 -8.25
N GLU A 204 3.93 -18.66 -8.61
CA GLU A 204 5.28 -18.65 -9.17
C GLU A 204 6.16 -17.57 -8.52
N PHE A 205 7.41 -17.94 -8.24
CA PHE A 205 8.48 -17.01 -7.85
C PHE A 205 9.55 -17.09 -8.94
N HIS A 206 9.60 -16.09 -9.81
CA HIS A 206 10.64 -15.94 -10.83
C HIS A 206 11.91 -15.38 -10.16
N TYR A 207 12.96 -16.19 -10.10
CA TYR A 207 14.22 -15.85 -9.45
C TYR A 207 15.28 -15.51 -10.50
N HIS A 208 15.45 -14.21 -10.74
CA HIS A 208 16.43 -13.66 -11.68
C HIS A 208 17.83 -13.74 -11.08
N SER A 209 18.58 -14.80 -11.42
CA SER A 209 19.71 -15.23 -10.61
C SER A 209 21.05 -14.59 -10.99
N SER A 210 21.15 -13.92 -12.13
CA SER A 210 22.40 -13.36 -12.64
C SER A 210 22.16 -12.11 -13.48
N ASP A 211 22.88 -11.03 -13.22
CA ASP A 211 22.85 -9.80 -14.03
C ASP A 211 24.09 -8.94 -13.70
N ASN A 212 24.10 -7.73 -14.24
CA ASN A 212 25.01 -6.66 -13.94
C ASN A 212 24.32 -5.30 -13.83
N TYR A 213 24.99 -4.40 -13.13
CA TYR A 213 24.66 -3.00 -13.17
C TYR A 213 24.88 -2.46 -14.60
N PRO A 214 24.02 -1.56 -15.12
CA PRO A 214 24.15 -1.06 -16.49
C PRO A 214 25.51 -0.40 -16.75
N LEU A 215 26.25 -0.88 -17.75
CA LEU A 215 27.61 -0.39 -18.06
C LEU A 215 27.65 1.06 -18.58
N ASN A 216 26.54 1.55 -19.13
CA ASN A 216 26.44 2.90 -19.66
C ASN A 216 26.15 3.97 -18.60
N ARG A 217 26.00 3.58 -17.32
CA ARG A 217 25.62 4.43 -16.19
C ARG A 217 26.40 3.99 -14.94
N GLY A 218 26.31 4.76 -13.85
CA GLY A 218 26.91 4.38 -12.56
C GLY A 218 28.08 5.24 -12.11
N HIS A 219 28.91 4.69 -11.22
CA HIS A 219 29.90 5.43 -10.42
C HIS A 219 31.22 5.74 -11.16
N ASN A 220 31.17 5.87 -12.50
CA ASN A 220 32.34 6.10 -13.36
C ASN A 220 33.46 5.07 -13.14
N GLU A 221 33.06 3.81 -12.95
CA GLU A 221 33.92 2.66 -12.72
C GLU A 221 34.40 2.07 -14.06
N THR A 222 35.52 1.36 -14.05
CA THR A 222 35.87 0.53 -15.21
C THR A 222 34.89 -0.64 -15.32
N TRP A 223 34.59 -1.13 -16.53
CA TRP A 223 33.63 -2.23 -16.72
C TRP A 223 33.96 -3.48 -15.89
N TYR A 224 35.25 -3.69 -15.54
CA TYR A 224 35.70 -4.80 -14.70
C TYR A 224 35.36 -4.60 -13.20
N GLU A 225 35.12 -3.37 -12.76
CA GLU A 225 34.74 -3.02 -11.39
C GLU A 225 33.22 -2.92 -11.20
N VAL A 226 32.47 -2.64 -12.27
CA VAL A 226 31.00 -2.54 -12.26
C VAL A 226 30.38 -3.78 -11.63
N TYR A 227 29.42 -3.61 -10.71
CA TYR A 227 28.77 -4.75 -10.05
C TYR A 227 28.19 -5.73 -11.09
N SER A 228 28.57 -7.00 -10.98
CA SER A 228 27.88 -8.11 -11.63
C SER A 228 27.96 -9.33 -10.75
N GLN A 229 26.89 -10.12 -10.72
CA GLN A 229 26.79 -11.22 -9.79
C GLN A 229 26.05 -12.40 -10.40
N PHE A 230 26.44 -13.59 -9.95
CA PHE A 230 25.76 -14.84 -10.20
C PHE A 230 25.37 -15.41 -8.82
N SER A 231 24.09 -15.40 -8.49
CA SER A 231 23.60 -15.62 -7.13
C SER A 231 23.55 -17.09 -6.70
N LEU A 232 23.88 -18.05 -7.58
CA LEU A 232 24.01 -19.46 -7.24
C LEU A 232 25.48 -19.88 -7.24
N ARG A 233 25.96 -20.50 -6.17
CA ARG A 233 27.36 -20.91 -6.06
C ARG A 233 27.62 -22.21 -6.83
N PRO A 234 28.39 -22.24 -7.93
CA PRO A 234 28.70 -23.50 -8.59
C PRO A 234 29.46 -24.45 -7.65
N GLU A 235 29.22 -25.76 -7.76
CA GLU A 235 30.00 -26.80 -7.09
C GLU A 235 31.23 -27.17 -7.92
N SER A 236 31.11 -27.11 -9.26
CA SER A 236 32.22 -27.30 -10.19
C SER A 236 33.34 -26.28 -9.98
N ALA A 237 34.57 -26.78 -9.87
CA ALA A 237 35.78 -25.94 -9.77
C ALA A 237 36.02 -25.11 -11.04
N GLU A 238 35.59 -25.63 -12.20
CA GLU A 238 35.76 -25.00 -13.50
C GLU A 238 34.87 -23.78 -13.66
N LEU A 239 33.72 -23.74 -12.98
CA LEU A 239 32.74 -22.65 -13.07
C LEU A 239 32.91 -21.60 -11.96
N GLN A 240 33.88 -21.73 -11.06
CA GLN A 240 34.07 -20.78 -9.95
C GLN A 240 34.32 -19.34 -10.41
N GLY A 241 34.79 -19.15 -11.65
CA GLY A 241 34.99 -17.82 -12.22
C GLY A 241 33.70 -17.01 -12.44
N LEU A 242 32.52 -17.65 -12.46
CA LEU A 242 31.23 -16.97 -12.55
C LEU A 242 30.95 -16.07 -11.33
N VAL A 243 31.44 -16.48 -10.16
CA VAL A 243 31.12 -15.85 -8.88
C VAL A 243 32.24 -14.91 -8.48
N GLN A 244 31.98 -13.61 -8.51
CA GLN A 244 32.90 -12.59 -8.01
C GLN A 244 32.82 -12.46 -6.48
N ARG A 245 31.65 -12.69 -5.88
CA ARG A 245 31.38 -12.48 -4.46
C ARG A 245 30.72 -13.71 -3.85
N GLN A 246 31.52 -14.56 -3.20
CA GLN A 246 31.03 -15.84 -2.68
C GLN A 246 30.02 -15.69 -1.52
N ASN A 247 30.12 -14.62 -0.73
CA ASN A 247 29.19 -14.32 0.36
C ASN A 247 27.81 -13.83 -0.14
N GLU A 248 27.70 -13.52 -1.43
CA GLU A 248 26.46 -13.08 -2.09
C GLU A 248 25.90 -14.19 -3.00
N THR A 249 25.99 -15.45 -2.55
CA THR A 249 25.48 -16.61 -3.28
C THR A 249 24.69 -17.57 -2.40
N LEU A 250 23.81 -18.36 -3.02
CA LEU A 250 23.16 -19.51 -2.43
C LEU A 250 23.92 -20.78 -2.81
N SER A 251 24.23 -21.61 -1.83
CA SER A 251 24.64 -23.00 -2.06
C SER A 251 23.48 -23.82 -2.63
N ARG A 252 23.79 -25.00 -3.19
CA ARG A 252 22.79 -25.97 -3.64
C ARG A 252 21.75 -26.29 -2.57
N ALA A 253 22.21 -26.57 -1.36
CA ALA A 253 21.35 -26.93 -0.24
C ALA A 253 20.41 -25.77 0.16
N GLU A 254 20.89 -24.52 0.16
CA GLU A 254 20.06 -23.36 0.44
C GLU A 254 19.03 -23.10 -0.66
N PHE A 255 19.41 -23.30 -1.93
CA PHE A 255 18.48 -23.15 -3.05
C PHE A 255 17.43 -24.26 -3.10
N GLU A 256 17.81 -25.51 -2.81
CA GLU A 256 16.88 -26.64 -2.70
C GLU A 256 15.92 -26.45 -1.51
N ASP A 257 16.39 -25.99 -0.35
CA ASP A 257 15.54 -25.65 0.80
C ASP A 257 14.55 -24.52 0.47
N PHE A 258 15.02 -23.46 -0.21
CA PHE A 258 14.16 -22.38 -0.68
C PHE A 258 13.05 -22.90 -1.62
N GLN A 259 13.39 -23.72 -2.60
CA GLN A 259 12.41 -24.32 -3.52
C GLN A 259 11.41 -25.21 -2.78
N TYR A 260 11.87 -26.05 -1.85
CA TYR A 260 11.02 -26.93 -1.07
C TYR A 260 10.05 -26.15 -0.18
N HIS A 261 10.53 -25.11 0.50
CA HIS A 261 9.70 -24.21 1.31
C HIS A 261 8.60 -23.53 0.50
N CYS A 262 8.91 -23.10 -0.73
CA CYS A 262 7.94 -22.56 -1.66
C CYS A 262 6.93 -23.60 -2.14
N ALA A 263 7.39 -24.80 -2.50
CA ALA A 263 6.53 -25.88 -2.97
C ALA A 263 5.51 -26.27 -1.89
N GLN A 264 5.93 -26.38 -0.61
CA GLN A 264 5.07 -26.60 0.56
C GLN A 264 3.97 -25.53 0.75
N ARG A 265 4.06 -24.42 0.02
CA ARG A 265 3.11 -23.30 0.00
C ARG A 265 2.51 -23.07 -1.39
N GLY A 266 2.56 -24.06 -2.27
CA GLY A 266 1.94 -24.01 -3.59
C GLY A 266 2.63 -23.10 -4.60
N VAL A 267 3.82 -22.58 -4.28
CA VAL A 267 4.62 -21.70 -5.14
C VAL A 267 5.74 -22.50 -5.79
N THR A 268 5.92 -22.37 -7.09
CA THR A 268 7.05 -22.93 -7.83
C THR A 268 8.08 -21.84 -8.07
N VAL A 269 9.35 -22.11 -7.76
CA VAL A 269 10.45 -21.21 -8.14
C VAL A 269 10.78 -21.46 -9.62
N ILE A 270 10.82 -20.39 -10.41
CA ILE A 270 11.24 -20.39 -11.82
C ILE A 270 12.62 -19.72 -11.89
N PRO A 271 13.71 -20.49 -11.96
CA PRO A 271 15.06 -19.92 -12.00
C PRO A 271 15.35 -19.36 -13.39
N GLU A 272 16.04 -18.23 -13.40
CA GLU A 272 16.56 -17.59 -14.60
C GLU A 272 18.07 -17.45 -14.53
N ILE A 273 18.78 -17.98 -15.53
CA ILE A 273 20.19 -17.67 -15.77
C ILE A 273 20.25 -16.90 -17.08
N GLU A 274 20.65 -15.65 -16.97
CA GLU A 274 20.60 -14.65 -18.03
C GLU A 274 21.74 -14.86 -19.04
N ALA A 275 21.39 -15.01 -20.32
CA ALA A 275 22.30 -15.02 -21.47
C ALA A 275 21.50 -14.91 -22.78
N PRO A 276 22.03 -14.26 -23.85
CA PRO A 276 23.41 -13.80 -24.02
C PRO A 276 23.62 -12.30 -23.74
N GLY A 277 22.55 -11.57 -23.42
CA GLY A 277 22.63 -10.23 -22.82
C GLY A 277 22.99 -10.30 -21.34
N HIS A 278 23.21 -9.14 -20.70
CA HIS A 278 23.37 -9.01 -19.24
C HIS A 278 24.37 -10.01 -18.61
N SER A 279 25.40 -10.37 -19.37
CA SER A 279 26.29 -11.51 -19.10
C SER A 279 27.65 -11.06 -18.54
N LEU A 280 27.73 -9.89 -17.89
CA LEU A 280 29.01 -9.33 -17.44
C LEU A 280 29.75 -10.24 -16.43
N SER A 281 29.03 -11.05 -15.66
CA SER A 281 29.64 -12.06 -14.76
C SER A 281 30.46 -13.09 -15.54
N ILE A 282 29.98 -13.48 -16.74
CA ILE A 282 30.67 -14.42 -17.65
C ILE A 282 31.80 -13.71 -18.38
N THR A 283 31.57 -12.53 -18.94
CA THR A 283 32.59 -11.83 -19.75
C THR A 283 33.74 -11.27 -18.92
N LYS A 284 33.55 -10.94 -17.64
CA LYS A 284 34.67 -10.64 -16.74
C LYS A 284 35.57 -11.84 -16.50
N TRP A 285 34.98 -13.04 -16.42
CA TRP A 285 35.73 -14.28 -16.27
C TRP A 285 36.39 -14.73 -17.57
N LYS A 286 35.70 -14.54 -18.69
CA LYS A 286 36.12 -14.92 -20.05
C LYS A 286 36.01 -13.73 -21.03
N PRO A 287 36.91 -12.73 -20.92
CA PRO A 287 36.83 -11.52 -21.74
C PRO A 287 36.89 -11.77 -23.25
N GLU A 288 37.51 -12.87 -23.67
CA GLU A 288 37.57 -13.32 -25.06
C GLU A 288 36.20 -13.65 -25.68
N LEU A 289 35.19 -13.93 -24.84
CA LEU A 289 33.83 -14.23 -25.27
C LEU A 289 32.94 -12.99 -25.36
N ALA A 290 33.45 -11.80 -25.02
CA ALA A 290 32.67 -10.58 -24.98
C ALA A 290 32.58 -9.91 -26.36
N LEU A 291 31.41 -9.36 -26.70
CA LEU A 291 31.31 -8.31 -27.70
C LEU A 291 31.86 -6.99 -27.16
N GLU A 292 31.94 -5.96 -28.02
CA GLU A 292 32.43 -4.64 -27.62
C GLU A 292 31.64 -3.98 -26.48
N PRO A 293 30.30 -4.11 -26.37
CA PRO A 293 29.55 -3.64 -25.20
C PRO A 293 29.97 -4.24 -23.86
N LYS A 294 30.75 -5.33 -23.86
CA LYS A 294 31.30 -6.07 -22.70
C LYS A 294 30.30 -6.85 -21.85
N ASP A 295 29.02 -6.50 -21.79
CA ASP A 295 27.97 -7.30 -21.13
C ASP A 295 27.18 -8.20 -22.08
N LEU A 296 27.53 -8.21 -23.37
CA LEU A 296 26.95 -9.12 -24.36
C LEU A 296 27.96 -10.22 -24.76
N LEU A 297 27.51 -11.47 -24.83
CA LEU A 297 28.32 -12.59 -25.31
C LEU A 297 28.42 -12.61 -26.84
N ASN A 298 29.59 -12.92 -27.38
CA ASN A 298 29.78 -13.17 -28.79
C ASN A 298 29.34 -14.61 -29.13
N LEU A 299 28.12 -14.76 -29.62
CA LEU A 299 27.52 -16.05 -29.98
C LEU A 299 28.25 -16.79 -31.11
N THR A 300 29.01 -16.08 -31.96
CA THR A 300 29.78 -16.69 -33.06
C THR A 300 31.13 -17.26 -32.61
N HIS A 301 31.58 -16.95 -31.39
CA HIS A 301 32.81 -17.51 -30.84
C HIS A 301 32.59 -19.00 -30.51
N PRO A 302 33.49 -19.91 -30.94
CA PRO A 302 33.27 -21.36 -30.85
C PRO A 302 33.08 -21.88 -29.41
N ASP A 303 33.63 -21.18 -28.43
CA ASP A 303 33.57 -21.57 -27.01
C ASP A 303 32.35 -21.01 -26.25
N THR A 304 31.59 -20.07 -26.83
CA THR A 304 30.46 -19.42 -26.12
C THR A 304 29.35 -20.41 -25.82
N LEU A 305 28.77 -21.06 -26.83
CA LEU A 305 27.68 -22.02 -26.64
C LEU A 305 28.08 -23.22 -25.77
N PRO A 306 29.27 -23.85 -25.95
CA PRO A 306 29.76 -24.88 -25.03
C PRO A 306 29.85 -24.42 -23.57
N LEU A 307 30.36 -23.21 -23.32
CA LEU A 307 30.43 -22.67 -21.97
C LEU A 307 29.03 -22.51 -21.37
N ILE A 308 28.09 -21.89 -22.08
CA ILE A 308 26.71 -21.71 -21.59
C ILE A 308 26.03 -23.06 -21.33
N LYS A 309 26.18 -24.05 -22.22
CA LYS A 309 25.67 -25.41 -22.00
C LYS A 309 26.31 -26.06 -20.75
N SER A 310 27.59 -25.79 -20.46
CA SER A 310 28.26 -26.29 -19.24
C SER A 310 27.71 -25.66 -17.96
N ILE A 311 27.42 -24.35 -17.97
CA ILE A 311 26.79 -23.65 -16.84
C ILE A 311 25.42 -24.28 -16.56
N TRP A 312 24.59 -24.44 -17.58
CA TRP A 312 23.28 -25.05 -17.43
C TRP A 312 23.35 -26.54 -17.03
N THR A 313 24.35 -27.29 -17.49
CA THR A 313 24.56 -28.68 -17.07
C THR A 313 24.74 -28.81 -15.55
N GLU A 314 25.46 -27.86 -14.92
CA GLU A 314 25.66 -27.81 -13.48
C GLU A 314 24.36 -27.54 -12.72
N PHE A 315 23.58 -26.55 -13.16
CA PHE A 315 22.43 -26.04 -12.39
C PHE A 315 21.09 -26.70 -12.73
N LEU A 316 20.91 -27.28 -13.91
CA LEU A 316 19.67 -27.97 -14.30
C LEU A 316 19.19 -29.02 -13.27
N PRO A 317 20.08 -29.85 -12.67
CA PRO A 317 19.70 -30.80 -11.62
C PRO A 317 19.19 -30.15 -10.32
N TRP A 318 19.49 -28.87 -10.08
CA TRP A 318 19.05 -28.15 -8.89
C TRP A 318 17.61 -27.67 -9.03
N PHE A 319 17.15 -27.46 -10.27
CA PHE A 319 15.91 -26.76 -10.59
C PHE A 319 14.70 -27.71 -10.55
N GLN A 320 13.91 -27.63 -9.49
CA GLN A 320 12.74 -28.47 -9.21
C GLN A 320 11.46 -27.94 -9.89
N THR A 321 11.59 -27.60 -11.16
CA THR A 321 10.53 -27.04 -12.02
C THR A 321 10.58 -27.64 -13.43
N LYS A 322 9.43 -27.70 -14.10
CA LYS A 322 9.27 -28.11 -15.51
C LYS A 322 9.67 -27.01 -16.50
N GLU A 323 9.81 -25.77 -16.04
CA GLU A 323 10.11 -24.61 -16.86
C GLU A 323 11.26 -23.79 -16.25
N VAL A 324 12.20 -23.35 -17.09
CA VAL A 324 13.31 -22.47 -16.73
C VAL A 324 13.32 -21.26 -17.65
N HIS A 325 13.83 -20.13 -17.17
CA HIS A 325 14.00 -18.93 -17.98
C HIS A 325 15.48 -18.81 -18.38
N ILE A 326 15.77 -18.58 -19.66
CA ILE A 326 17.16 -18.35 -20.11
C ILE A 326 17.47 -16.86 -20.32
N GLY A 327 16.52 -15.99 -19.97
CA GLY A 327 16.65 -14.56 -20.14
C GLY A 327 16.45 -14.15 -21.58
N ALA A 328 17.57 -13.80 -22.22
CA ALA A 328 17.71 -13.50 -23.64
C ALA A 328 17.07 -12.15 -24.03
N ASP A 329 17.03 -11.18 -23.12
CA ASP A 329 16.63 -9.80 -23.41
C ASP A 329 17.79 -8.93 -23.89
N GLU A 330 17.42 -7.73 -24.38
CA GLU A 330 18.29 -6.59 -24.72
C GLU A 330 19.56 -6.92 -25.53
N TYR A 331 19.47 -7.90 -26.44
CA TYR A 331 20.58 -8.29 -27.30
C TYR A 331 20.65 -7.47 -28.61
N ASP A 332 21.81 -7.49 -29.28
CA ASP A 332 22.03 -6.71 -30.50
C ASP A 332 21.18 -7.23 -31.67
N SER A 333 20.20 -6.42 -32.10
CA SER A 333 19.32 -6.72 -33.24
C SER A 333 20.05 -6.96 -34.57
N ALA A 334 21.30 -6.49 -34.73
CA ALA A 334 22.13 -6.78 -35.90
C ALA A 334 22.60 -8.24 -35.95
N LEU A 335 22.53 -8.97 -34.82
CA LEU A 335 22.91 -10.37 -34.65
C LEU A 335 21.68 -11.27 -34.45
N ALA A 336 20.53 -10.89 -35.03
CA ALA A 336 19.25 -11.59 -34.82
C ALA A 336 19.30 -13.08 -35.18
N ASP A 337 19.96 -13.46 -36.28
CA ASP A 337 20.05 -14.87 -36.69
C ASP A 337 20.84 -15.71 -35.66
N ASP A 338 22.00 -15.21 -35.21
CA ASP A 338 22.81 -15.87 -34.18
C ASP A 338 22.04 -15.98 -32.85
N TYR A 339 21.30 -14.94 -32.48
CA TYR A 339 20.44 -14.93 -31.30
C TYR A 339 19.33 -15.98 -31.38
N ILE A 340 18.61 -16.05 -32.51
CA ILE A 340 17.52 -17.02 -32.70
C ILE A 340 18.08 -18.46 -32.65
N ASP A 341 19.23 -18.70 -33.29
CA ASP A 341 19.89 -20.00 -33.27
C ASP A 341 20.33 -20.38 -31.86
N PHE A 342 20.90 -19.45 -31.09
CA PHE A 342 21.21 -19.66 -29.68
C PHE A 342 19.97 -20.04 -28.86
N VAL A 343 18.88 -19.28 -28.97
CA VAL A 343 17.63 -19.57 -28.23
C VAL A 343 17.10 -20.97 -28.59
N ASN A 344 17.08 -21.31 -29.88
CA ASN A 344 16.60 -22.60 -30.36
C ASN A 344 17.49 -23.76 -29.87
N GLU A 345 18.81 -23.59 -29.94
CA GLU A 345 19.81 -24.54 -29.44
C GLU A 345 19.70 -24.77 -27.93
N MET A 346 19.55 -23.69 -27.16
CA MET A 346 19.38 -23.79 -25.71
C MET A 346 18.04 -24.43 -25.34
N ALA A 347 16.96 -24.09 -26.03
CA ALA A 347 15.65 -24.71 -25.82
C ALA A 347 15.66 -26.21 -26.13
N ALA A 348 16.31 -26.63 -27.21
CA ALA A 348 16.52 -28.04 -27.53
C ALA A 348 17.36 -28.73 -26.44
N PHE A 349 18.48 -28.11 -26.04
CA PHE A 349 19.37 -28.64 -25.01
C PHE A 349 18.66 -28.83 -23.65
N MET A 350 17.85 -27.89 -23.18
CA MET A 350 17.11 -28.03 -21.90
C MET A 350 16.12 -29.19 -21.96
N ASN A 351 15.42 -29.33 -23.10
CA ASN A 351 14.45 -30.39 -23.29
C ASN A 351 15.12 -31.77 -23.36
N GLU A 352 16.21 -31.89 -24.13
CA GLU A 352 16.95 -33.16 -24.29
C GLU A 352 17.66 -33.59 -22.99
N THR A 353 18.19 -32.64 -22.23
CA THR A 353 18.97 -32.92 -21.02
C THR A 353 18.08 -33.19 -19.80
N ALA A 354 16.98 -32.44 -19.64
CA ALA A 354 16.19 -32.45 -18.42
C ALA A 354 14.66 -32.45 -18.63
N GLY A 355 14.19 -32.51 -19.87
CA GLY A 355 12.76 -32.46 -20.19
C GLY A 355 12.08 -31.14 -19.80
N LYS A 356 12.87 -30.05 -19.70
CA LYS A 356 12.36 -28.73 -19.28
C LYS A 356 12.04 -27.87 -20.49
N ARG A 357 10.93 -27.14 -20.43
CA ARG A 357 10.61 -26.09 -21.41
C ARG A 357 11.32 -24.79 -21.05
N VAL A 358 11.53 -23.96 -22.06
CA VAL A 358 12.24 -22.68 -21.93
C VAL A 358 11.28 -21.50 -22.05
N ARG A 359 11.46 -20.54 -21.16
CA ARG A 359 10.93 -19.18 -21.25
C ARG A 359 12.05 -18.22 -21.67
N ILE A 360 11.70 -17.21 -22.45
CA ILE A 360 12.55 -16.06 -22.75
C ILE A 360 11.77 -14.77 -22.57
N TRP A 361 12.49 -13.66 -22.38
CA TRP A 361 11.93 -12.34 -22.57
C TRP A 361 11.59 -12.13 -24.06
N GLY A 362 10.49 -11.43 -24.33
CA GLY A 362 10.19 -10.99 -25.70
C GLY A 362 11.24 -9.99 -26.19
N THR A 363 11.96 -10.31 -27.26
CA THR A 363 13.06 -9.51 -27.81
C THR A 363 12.71 -9.07 -29.24
N TYR A 364 13.40 -8.05 -29.76
CA TYR A 364 13.26 -7.65 -31.17
C TYR A 364 14.27 -8.39 -32.05
N GLU A 365 13.81 -9.42 -32.75
CA GLU A 365 14.63 -10.20 -33.67
C GLU A 365 14.23 -10.00 -35.16
N PRO A 366 14.77 -9.01 -35.88
CA PRO A 366 14.39 -8.70 -37.27
C PRO A 366 14.92 -9.69 -38.32
N SER A 367 14.84 -11.00 -38.06
CA SER A 367 15.24 -12.03 -39.02
C SER A 367 14.16 -12.30 -40.07
N ASN A 368 14.58 -12.55 -41.31
CA ASN A 368 13.72 -13.02 -42.40
C ASN A 368 13.94 -14.50 -42.75
N THR A 369 14.92 -15.13 -42.11
CA THR A 369 15.48 -16.45 -42.47
C THR A 369 15.37 -17.44 -41.32
N HIS A 370 15.40 -16.97 -40.08
CA HIS A 370 15.34 -17.77 -38.86
C HIS A 370 14.08 -17.42 -38.07
N ASN A 371 13.57 -18.37 -37.29
CA ASN A 371 12.42 -18.16 -36.41
C ASN A 371 12.64 -18.87 -35.08
N ILE A 372 12.23 -18.25 -33.98
CA ILE A 372 12.20 -18.89 -32.67
C ILE A 372 11.20 -20.05 -32.70
N SER A 373 11.61 -21.18 -32.14
CA SER A 373 10.82 -22.38 -31.99
C SER A 373 9.52 -22.11 -31.23
N LYS A 374 8.39 -22.63 -31.72
CA LYS A 374 7.08 -22.45 -31.10
C LYS A 374 6.92 -23.19 -29.76
N ASN A 375 7.91 -24.00 -29.38
CA ASN A 375 7.95 -24.66 -28.07
C ASN A 375 8.45 -23.72 -26.96
N VAL A 376 9.05 -22.57 -27.31
CA VAL A 376 9.48 -21.53 -26.38
C VAL A 376 8.28 -20.69 -25.94
N ILE A 377 8.24 -20.37 -24.65
CA ILE A 377 7.24 -19.48 -24.05
C ILE A 377 7.84 -18.06 -24.03
N ILE A 378 7.07 -17.07 -24.49
CA ILE A 378 7.52 -15.67 -24.50
C ILE A 378 6.92 -14.94 -23.30
N GLN A 379 7.77 -14.50 -22.38
CA GLN A 379 7.40 -13.53 -21.36
C GLN A 379 7.52 -12.13 -21.97
N HIS A 380 6.38 -11.61 -22.41
CA HIS A 380 6.33 -10.34 -23.13
C HIS A 380 6.30 -9.18 -22.13
N TRP A 381 7.28 -8.28 -22.26
CA TRP A 381 7.50 -7.20 -21.32
C TRP A 381 7.38 -5.80 -21.94
N GLN A 382 7.56 -5.65 -23.26
CA GLN A 382 7.56 -4.32 -23.86
C GLN A 382 7.24 -4.35 -25.37
N TYR A 383 6.35 -3.46 -25.82
CA TYR A 383 5.85 -3.39 -27.20
C TYR A 383 6.89 -3.01 -28.28
N GLY A 384 7.98 -2.33 -27.90
CA GLY A 384 9.08 -1.98 -28.78
C GLY A 384 10.07 -3.12 -29.02
N GLN A 385 10.07 -4.14 -28.15
CA GLN A 385 10.85 -5.35 -28.33
C GLN A 385 10.07 -6.36 -29.18
N SER A 386 8.79 -6.58 -28.90
CA SER A 386 7.96 -7.46 -29.74
C SER A 386 6.49 -7.06 -29.67
N ASP A 387 5.68 -7.55 -30.61
CA ASP A 387 4.22 -7.34 -30.61
C ASP A 387 3.50 -8.59 -30.08
N PRO A 388 2.86 -8.54 -28.89
CA PRO A 388 2.20 -9.70 -28.31
C PRO A 388 1.02 -10.19 -29.17
N VAL A 389 0.37 -9.31 -29.95
CA VAL A 389 -0.70 -9.71 -30.86
C VAL A 389 -0.16 -10.56 -32.00
N SER A 390 0.98 -10.15 -32.58
CA SER A 390 1.66 -10.90 -33.62
C SER A 390 2.21 -12.21 -33.08
N LEU A 391 2.85 -12.22 -31.91
CA LEU A 391 3.35 -13.44 -31.28
C LEU A 391 2.24 -14.47 -31.02
N ALA A 392 1.09 -14.03 -30.49
CA ALA A 392 -0.07 -14.91 -30.27
C ALA A 392 -0.62 -15.48 -31.59
N ARG A 393 -0.74 -14.65 -32.63
CA ARG A 393 -1.17 -15.07 -33.98
C ARG A 393 -0.21 -16.10 -34.56
N ASP A 394 1.08 -15.93 -34.34
CA ASP A 394 2.13 -16.78 -34.85
C ASP A 394 2.34 -18.04 -33.99
N GLY A 395 1.50 -18.24 -32.98
CA GLY A 395 1.31 -19.49 -32.26
C GLY A 395 2.07 -19.63 -30.93
N PHE A 396 2.75 -18.58 -30.45
CA PHE A 396 3.47 -18.61 -29.19
C PHE A 396 2.53 -18.62 -27.98
N GLU A 397 2.98 -19.25 -26.89
CA GLU A 397 2.43 -19.06 -25.55
C GLU A 397 3.04 -17.83 -24.91
N LEU A 398 2.21 -17.02 -24.26
CA LEU A 398 2.59 -15.71 -23.74
C LEU A 398 2.39 -15.63 -22.23
N ILE A 399 3.31 -14.96 -21.54
CA ILE A 399 3.15 -14.49 -20.17
C ILE A 399 3.17 -12.95 -20.22
N ASN A 400 2.18 -12.30 -19.59
CA ASN A 400 2.08 -10.84 -19.55
C ASN A 400 2.96 -10.26 -18.44
N SER A 401 3.98 -9.51 -18.81
CA SER A 401 4.85 -8.76 -17.91
C SER A 401 5.09 -7.34 -18.40
N GLU A 402 4.08 -6.75 -19.06
CA GLU A 402 4.17 -5.42 -19.66
C GLU A 402 4.65 -4.36 -18.67
N ASP A 403 5.79 -3.77 -19.01
CA ASP A 403 6.60 -2.90 -18.19
C ASP A 403 5.81 -1.70 -17.63
N TRP A 404 4.92 -1.15 -18.44
CA TRP A 404 4.16 0.03 -18.10
C TRP A 404 3.19 -0.18 -16.95
N TRP A 405 2.78 -1.41 -16.59
CA TRP A 405 1.97 -1.67 -15.39
C TRP A 405 2.61 -2.66 -14.41
N ALA A 406 3.38 -3.62 -14.91
CA ALA A 406 3.88 -4.76 -14.15
C ALA A 406 5.20 -4.48 -13.45
N TYR A 407 5.95 -3.47 -13.89
CA TYR A 407 7.31 -3.21 -13.39
C TYR A 407 7.33 -2.22 -12.24
N MET A 408 8.30 -2.44 -11.36
CA MET A 408 8.85 -1.46 -10.45
C MET A 408 10.38 -1.52 -10.54
N SER A 409 11.02 -0.37 -10.49
CA SER A 409 12.48 -0.27 -10.46
C SER A 409 12.87 0.46 -9.18
N LEU A 410 13.44 -0.30 -8.25
CA LEU A 410 13.55 0.08 -6.86
C LEU A 410 14.54 1.26 -6.70
N LYS A 411 14.06 2.33 -6.05
CA LYS A 411 14.76 3.61 -5.92
C LYS A 411 15.32 4.14 -7.24
N ASN A 412 14.68 3.79 -8.34
CA ASN A 412 15.00 4.29 -9.66
C ASN A 412 13.86 5.16 -10.18
N ASP A 413 14.20 6.09 -11.05
CA ASP A 413 13.24 6.86 -11.84
C ASP A 413 13.40 6.57 -13.34
N HIS A 414 13.99 5.40 -13.62
CA HIS A 414 14.36 5.02 -14.96
C HIS A 414 13.15 4.97 -15.89
N MET A 415 13.40 5.56 -17.06
CA MET A 415 12.55 5.55 -18.24
C MET A 415 13.42 4.98 -19.37
N PRO A 416 13.61 3.65 -19.48
CA PRO A 416 14.46 3.09 -20.53
C PRO A 416 13.92 3.48 -21.90
N ILE A 417 12.60 3.34 -22.05
CA ILE A 417 11.90 3.46 -23.32
C ILE A 417 10.60 4.25 -23.06
N ILE A 418 10.40 5.35 -23.79
CA ILE A 418 9.14 6.10 -23.77
C ILE A 418 8.02 5.16 -24.24
N PRO A 419 6.86 5.06 -23.55
CA PRO A 419 6.28 6.06 -22.63
C PRO A 419 6.20 5.66 -21.14
N ALA A 420 6.83 4.57 -20.69
CA ALA A 420 6.50 3.94 -19.40
C ALA A 420 7.48 4.31 -18.26
N PRO A 421 7.08 5.11 -17.24
CA PRO A 421 7.85 5.25 -16.01
C PRO A 421 7.74 4.00 -15.16
N TYR A 422 8.88 3.48 -14.70
CA TYR A 422 8.92 2.44 -13.69
C TYR A 422 8.87 3.10 -12.31
N PRO A 423 7.77 2.93 -11.55
CA PRO A 423 7.67 3.50 -10.22
C PRO A 423 8.61 2.76 -9.23
N PRO A 424 9.05 3.41 -8.15
CA PRO A 424 9.89 2.78 -7.13
C PRO A 424 9.14 1.72 -6.30
N SER A 425 7.81 1.72 -6.35
CA SER A 425 6.92 0.74 -5.71
C SER A 425 5.79 0.40 -6.67
N PHE A 426 5.20 -0.79 -6.55
CA PHE A 426 4.12 -1.20 -7.44
C PHE A 426 2.94 -0.20 -7.44
N ASN A 427 2.53 0.25 -8.63
CA ASN A 427 1.44 1.21 -8.76
C ASN A 427 0.09 0.52 -8.98
N ASN A 428 -0.60 0.23 -7.87
CA ASN A 428 -1.93 -0.37 -7.88
C ASN A 428 -2.95 0.35 -8.76
N THR A 429 -2.82 1.67 -8.95
CA THR A 429 -3.76 2.45 -9.78
C THR A 429 -3.73 1.99 -11.24
N ARG A 430 -2.60 1.47 -11.74
CA ARG A 430 -2.48 0.97 -13.12
C ARG A 430 -3.30 -0.30 -13.36
N LEU A 431 -3.50 -1.11 -12.32
CA LEU A 431 -4.39 -2.28 -12.37
C LEU A 431 -5.86 -1.89 -12.14
N LEU A 432 -6.13 -0.97 -11.21
CA LEU A 432 -7.50 -0.65 -10.80
C LEU A 432 -8.20 0.34 -11.74
N ASN A 433 -7.44 1.09 -12.53
CA ASN A 433 -7.91 2.02 -13.56
C ASN A 433 -7.11 1.81 -14.85
N PHE A 434 -7.19 0.60 -15.40
CA PHE A 434 -6.42 0.18 -16.56
C PHE A 434 -6.64 1.12 -17.76
N GLY A 435 -5.55 1.49 -18.45
CA GLY A 435 -5.60 2.45 -19.55
C GLY A 435 -6.12 3.85 -19.18
N GLY A 436 -6.09 4.21 -17.89
CA GLY A 436 -6.66 5.46 -17.39
C GLY A 436 -8.19 5.47 -17.34
N SER A 437 -8.85 4.34 -17.62
CA SER A 437 -10.31 4.20 -17.58
C SER A 437 -10.76 3.97 -16.13
N ASN A 438 -11.53 4.91 -15.59
CA ASN A 438 -11.99 4.84 -14.20
C ASN A 438 -12.83 3.57 -13.96
N GLY A 439 -12.37 2.73 -13.04
CA GLY A 439 -13.02 1.48 -12.64
C GLY A 439 -12.78 0.28 -13.56
N LEU A 440 -12.04 0.41 -14.66
CA LEU A 440 -11.66 -0.75 -15.48
C LEU A 440 -10.53 -1.51 -14.79
N GLN A 441 -10.84 -2.65 -14.17
CA GLN A 441 -9.84 -3.45 -13.48
C GLN A 441 -9.16 -4.43 -14.44
N TRP A 442 -7.82 -4.38 -14.50
CA TRP A 442 -6.98 -5.20 -15.36
C TRP A 442 -7.23 -6.71 -15.22
N THR A 443 -6.98 -7.43 -16.31
CA THR A 443 -7.01 -8.90 -16.39
C THR A 443 -5.86 -9.40 -17.28
N PRO A 444 -5.38 -10.65 -17.12
CA PRO A 444 -4.17 -11.14 -17.77
C PRO A 444 -4.06 -10.93 -19.29
N PRO A 445 -5.14 -11.09 -20.08
CA PRO A 445 -5.09 -10.87 -21.53
C PRO A 445 -4.97 -9.39 -21.97
N LEU A 446 -4.96 -8.42 -21.04
CA LEU A 446 -4.84 -7.01 -21.35
C LEU A 446 -3.36 -6.57 -21.34
N PHE A 447 -2.80 -6.42 -22.53
CA PHE A 447 -1.45 -5.93 -22.80
C PHE A 447 -1.49 -4.44 -23.20
N ASN A 448 -2.39 -4.08 -24.12
CA ASN A 448 -2.48 -2.72 -24.68
C ASN A 448 -3.40 -1.81 -23.84
N PRO A 449 -2.89 -0.76 -23.15
CA PRO A 449 -3.73 0.18 -22.39
C PRO A 449 -4.47 1.19 -23.26
N TYR A 450 -3.99 1.45 -24.48
CA TYR A 450 -4.48 2.54 -25.32
C TYR A 450 -5.56 2.07 -26.30
N ASN A 451 -5.51 0.81 -26.71
CA ASN A 451 -6.48 0.21 -27.62
C ASN A 451 -6.88 -1.19 -27.17
N LEU A 452 -7.97 -1.27 -26.42
CA LEU A 452 -8.52 -2.52 -25.88
C LEU A 452 -9.00 -3.50 -26.97
N THR A 453 -9.09 -3.08 -28.23
CA THR A 453 -9.40 -3.99 -29.35
C THR A 453 -8.17 -4.69 -29.92
N LYS A 454 -6.97 -4.30 -29.51
CA LYS A 454 -5.68 -4.83 -29.96
C LYS A 454 -5.00 -5.62 -28.84
N GLN A 455 -5.64 -6.72 -28.47
CA GLN A 455 -5.12 -7.67 -27.48
C GLN A 455 -4.78 -9.01 -28.15
N PRO A 456 -3.79 -9.76 -27.63
CA PRO A 456 -3.52 -11.12 -28.10
C PRO A 456 -4.73 -12.04 -27.88
N ASP A 457 -4.76 -13.18 -28.58
CA ASP A 457 -5.75 -14.22 -28.31
C ASP A 457 -5.62 -14.67 -26.84
N PRO A 458 -6.66 -14.50 -25.99
CA PRO A 458 -6.58 -14.86 -24.58
C PRO A 458 -6.21 -16.33 -24.33
N ARG A 459 -6.48 -17.23 -25.29
CA ARG A 459 -6.12 -18.65 -25.19
C ARG A 459 -4.62 -18.91 -25.28
N ARG A 460 -3.85 -17.94 -25.78
CA ARG A 460 -2.38 -17.98 -25.83
C ARG A 460 -1.73 -17.40 -24.59
N VAL A 461 -2.49 -16.70 -23.74
CA VAL A 461 -1.97 -16.01 -22.54
C VAL A 461 -2.07 -16.94 -21.33
N GLN A 462 -0.94 -17.43 -20.84
CA GLN A 462 -0.85 -18.36 -19.71
C GLN A 462 -1.14 -17.66 -18.37
N GLY A 463 -0.89 -16.36 -18.30
CA GLY A 463 -1.06 -15.55 -17.10
C GLY A 463 -0.15 -14.33 -17.11
N ALA A 464 0.35 -13.96 -15.93
CA ALA A 464 1.15 -12.75 -15.78
C ALA A 464 2.18 -12.83 -14.66
N ILE A 465 3.21 -11.99 -14.77
CA ILE A 465 4.28 -11.82 -13.77
C ILE A 465 4.56 -10.33 -13.59
N ILE A 466 4.56 -9.86 -12.34
CA ILE A 466 5.06 -8.52 -11.96
C ILE A 466 6.56 -8.58 -11.65
N ALA A 467 7.32 -7.52 -11.90
CA ALA A 467 8.78 -7.54 -11.73
C ALA A 467 9.29 -6.40 -10.85
N ALA A 468 10.15 -6.74 -9.89
CA ALA A 468 10.90 -5.82 -9.05
C ALA A 468 12.40 -5.85 -9.41
N TRP A 469 12.83 -4.81 -10.12
CA TRP A 469 14.19 -4.64 -10.62
C TRP A 469 15.05 -3.77 -9.71
N ASN A 470 16.34 -4.09 -9.58
CA ASN A 470 17.33 -3.37 -8.77
C ASN A 470 18.36 -2.64 -9.65
N ASP A 471 17.90 -1.91 -10.66
CA ASP A 471 18.74 -1.20 -11.64
C ASP A 471 19.77 -0.25 -11.03
N ASN A 472 19.50 0.31 -9.84
CA ASN A 472 20.42 1.20 -9.14
C ASN A 472 21.46 0.46 -8.29
N GLY A 473 21.53 -0.87 -8.39
CA GLY A 473 22.61 -1.67 -7.86
C GLY A 473 22.35 -2.20 -6.44
N PRO A 474 23.35 -2.90 -5.87
CA PRO A 474 23.18 -3.72 -4.66
C PRO A 474 22.98 -2.90 -3.38
N ASP A 475 23.51 -1.67 -3.35
CA ASP A 475 23.54 -0.75 -2.21
C ASP A 475 22.38 0.26 -2.24
N ALA A 476 21.68 0.39 -3.37
CA ALA A 476 20.58 1.33 -3.50
C ALA A 476 19.40 1.01 -2.56
N THR A 477 19.15 -0.27 -2.29
CA THR A 477 18.07 -0.73 -1.43
C THR A 477 18.55 -1.70 -0.36
N THR A 478 17.83 -1.78 0.75
CA THR A 478 17.92 -2.94 1.65
C THR A 478 17.01 -4.08 1.16
N GLN A 479 17.26 -5.33 1.60
CA GLN A 479 16.37 -6.46 1.29
C GLN A 479 14.90 -6.15 1.64
N LEU A 480 14.64 -5.51 2.78
CA LEU A 480 13.28 -5.19 3.22
C LEU A 480 12.64 -4.04 2.44
N GLU A 481 13.41 -3.08 1.92
CA GLU A 481 12.87 -2.08 0.99
C GLU A 481 12.31 -2.74 -0.28
N ALA A 482 12.90 -3.85 -0.74
CA ALA A 482 12.32 -4.62 -1.85
C ALA A 482 10.99 -5.28 -1.49
N TYR A 483 10.86 -5.81 -0.28
CA TYR A 483 9.56 -6.26 0.22
C TYR A 483 8.55 -5.12 0.24
N TYR A 484 8.89 -3.93 0.76
CA TYR A 484 7.95 -2.81 0.83
C TYR A 484 7.51 -2.29 -0.55
N ALA A 485 8.37 -2.38 -1.57
CA ALA A 485 8.01 -2.06 -2.95
C ALA A 485 6.92 -2.99 -3.52
N LEU A 486 6.95 -4.27 -3.12
CA LEU A 486 6.00 -5.32 -3.56
C LEU A 486 4.80 -5.48 -2.63
N ARG A 487 4.92 -5.10 -1.36
CA ARG A 487 4.01 -5.42 -0.25
C ARG A 487 2.55 -5.16 -0.60
N ASP A 488 2.25 -3.97 -1.07
CA ASP A 488 0.89 -3.56 -1.40
C ASP A 488 0.49 -3.92 -2.84
N GLY A 489 1.46 -4.26 -3.70
CA GLY A 489 1.24 -4.69 -5.07
C GLY A 489 0.78 -6.13 -5.19
N ILE A 490 1.43 -7.04 -4.45
CA ILE A 490 1.13 -8.48 -4.47
C ILE A 490 -0.37 -8.77 -4.23
N PRO A 491 -1.04 -8.26 -3.17
CA PRO A 491 -2.45 -8.56 -2.94
C PRO A 491 -3.36 -8.11 -4.08
N THR A 492 -3.10 -6.92 -4.63
CA THR A 492 -3.91 -6.34 -5.72
C THR A 492 -3.70 -7.11 -7.02
N PHE A 493 -2.45 -7.34 -7.40
CA PHE A 493 -2.08 -8.12 -8.58
C PHE A 493 -2.61 -9.55 -8.49
N ALA A 494 -2.34 -10.25 -7.37
CA ALA A 494 -2.78 -11.61 -7.13
C ALA A 494 -4.29 -11.74 -7.23
N SER A 495 -5.03 -10.74 -6.71
CA SER A 495 -6.48 -10.72 -6.82
C SER A 495 -6.97 -10.63 -8.27
N ARG A 496 -6.34 -9.79 -9.09
CA ARG A 496 -6.73 -9.58 -10.49
C ARG A 496 -6.31 -10.75 -11.39
N VAL A 497 -5.11 -11.29 -11.22
CA VAL A 497 -4.62 -12.45 -11.98
C VAL A 497 -5.33 -13.74 -11.57
N TRP A 498 -5.83 -13.85 -10.33
CA TRP A 498 -6.68 -14.97 -9.91
C TRP A 498 -8.11 -14.84 -10.46
N ALA A 499 -8.74 -13.67 -10.34
CA ALA A 499 -10.12 -13.48 -10.78
C ALA A 499 -10.26 -13.49 -12.31
N GLY A 500 -9.31 -12.89 -13.04
CA GLY A 500 -9.43 -12.65 -14.49
C GLY A 500 -10.71 -11.91 -14.84
N ASN A 501 -11.32 -12.22 -15.99
CA ASN A 501 -12.59 -11.61 -16.40
C ASN A 501 -13.82 -12.30 -15.78
N ARG A 502 -13.65 -13.50 -15.21
CA ARG A 502 -14.76 -14.33 -14.72
C ARG A 502 -15.01 -14.23 -13.21
N GLY A 503 -14.03 -13.77 -12.45
CA GLY A 503 -14.10 -13.64 -10.99
C GLY A 503 -14.63 -12.28 -10.55
N GLN A 504 -14.74 -12.07 -9.24
CA GLN A 504 -15.21 -10.80 -8.70
C GLN A 504 -14.16 -9.70 -8.89
N GLU A 505 -14.64 -8.50 -9.19
CA GLU A 505 -13.84 -7.29 -9.13
C GLU A 505 -13.53 -6.90 -7.67
N LEU A 506 -12.40 -6.22 -7.46
CA LEU A 506 -12.06 -5.67 -6.16
C LEU A 506 -13.03 -4.55 -5.80
N ASN A 507 -13.60 -4.60 -4.60
CA ASN A 507 -14.37 -3.48 -4.08
C ASN A 507 -13.42 -2.36 -3.61
N LEU A 508 -13.27 -1.32 -4.43
CA LEU A 508 -12.34 -0.22 -4.15
C LEU A 508 -12.64 0.53 -2.83
N SER A 509 -13.89 0.50 -2.34
CA SER A 509 -14.27 1.21 -1.11
C SER A 509 -13.71 0.58 0.16
N SER A 510 -13.45 -0.74 0.14
CA SER A 510 -12.92 -1.49 1.31
C SER A 510 -11.54 -2.09 1.07
N LEU A 511 -10.97 -1.93 -0.13
CA LEU A 511 -9.70 -2.53 -0.52
C LEU A 511 -8.54 -2.11 0.40
N SER A 512 -8.38 -0.82 0.68
CA SER A 512 -7.27 -0.30 1.50
C SER A 512 -7.28 -0.90 2.90
N GLU A 513 -8.47 -1.01 3.51
CA GLU A 513 -8.63 -1.56 4.85
C GLU A 513 -8.45 -3.08 4.86
N SER A 514 -8.93 -3.77 3.83
CA SER A 514 -8.73 -5.21 3.64
C SER A 514 -7.24 -5.53 3.50
N MET A 515 -6.52 -4.77 2.66
CA MET A 515 -5.07 -4.88 2.52
C MET A 515 -4.37 -4.60 3.85
N ARG A 516 -4.72 -3.53 4.56
CA ARG A 516 -4.12 -3.18 5.86
C ARG A 516 -4.20 -4.34 6.86
N VAL A 517 -5.34 -5.01 6.93
CA VAL A 517 -5.54 -6.17 7.81
C VAL A 517 -4.75 -7.38 7.31
N LEU A 518 -4.87 -7.73 6.02
CA LEU A 518 -4.33 -8.97 5.48
C LEU A 518 -2.80 -8.94 5.32
N THR A 519 -2.21 -7.83 4.88
CA THR A 519 -0.75 -7.74 4.70
C THR A 519 -0.02 -7.74 6.05
N ALA A 520 -0.58 -7.03 7.04
CA ALA A 520 -0.02 -6.98 8.39
C ALA A 520 -0.14 -8.30 9.16
N ASN A 521 -1.02 -9.20 8.75
CA ASN A 521 -1.28 -10.49 9.42
C ASN A 521 -1.06 -11.70 8.51
N ALA A 522 -0.37 -11.55 7.38
CA ALA A 522 0.02 -12.67 6.54
C ALA A 522 0.88 -13.65 7.35
N VAL A 523 0.44 -14.92 7.36
CA VAL A 523 0.88 -15.95 8.32
C VAL A 523 2.27 -16.51 8.00
N ALA A 524 2.93 -17.11 9.00
CA ALA A 524 4.19 -17.84 8.87
C ALA A 524 5.38 -17.07 8.25
N GLN A 525 5.35 -15.74 8.30
CA GLN A 525 6.44 -14.83 7.91
C GLN A 525 6.40 -13.56 8.77
N ASN A 526 7.52 -12.83 8.84
CA ASN A 526 7.59 -11.55 9.56
C ASN A 526 8.38 -10.47 8.81
N LEU A 527 8.12 -10.26 7.52
CA LEU A 527 8.75 -9.22 6.69
C LEU A 527 8.47 -7.79 7.20
N ASP A 528 7.33 -7.57 7.85
CA ASP A 528 7.03 -6.30 8.54
C ASP A 528 7.81 -6.13 9.86
N ARG A 529 8.61 -7.13 10.27
CA ARG A 529 9.41 -7.15 11.51
C ARG A 529 8.60 -6.63 12.71
N ARG A 530 7.45 -7.26 12.91
CA ARG A 530 6.55 -7.01 14.04
C ARG A 530 7.21 -7.57 15.31
N LEU A 531 7.21 -6.77 16.37
CA LEU A 531 7.70 -7.19 17.68
C LEU A 531 6.66 -8.09 18.37
N SER A 532 7.13 -9.09 19.11
CA SER A 532 6.31 -9.96 19.95
C SER A 532 6.08 -9.34 21.33
N GLY A 533 4.81 -9.10 21.70
CA GLY A 533 4.43 -8.65 23.06
C GLY A 533 4.12 -7.15 23.22
N ALA A 534 3.12 -6.86 24.09
CA ALA A 534 2.61 -5.55 24.50
C ALA A 534 2.25 -4.56 23.37
N MET A 535 1.22 -4.91 22.57
CA MET A 535 0.42 -3.87 21.91
C MET A 535 -0.40 -3.15 22.98
N ASP A 536 -0.20 -1.84 23.15
CA ASP A 536 -1.18 -1.02 23.87
C ASP A 536 -2.47 -0.91 23.01
N LEU A 537 -3.57 -0.42 23.59
CA LEU A 537 -4.89 -0.29 22.95
C LEU A 537 -4.90 0.54 21.65
N ASP A 538 -3.81 1.28 21.37
CA ASP A 538 -3.56 2.06 20.14
C ASP A 538 -2.56 1.41 19.16
N GLY A 539 -2.00 0.23 19.49
CA GLY A 539 -1.04 -0.51 18.66
C GLY A 539 0.41 -0.01 18.73
N ASP A 540 0.76 0.79 19.75
CA ASP A 540 2.14 1.21 20.03
C ASP A 540 2.87 0.13 20.86
N VAL A 541 4.09 -0.22 20.45
CA VAL A 541 4.98 -1.12 21.21
C VAL A 541 6.08 -0.28 21.85
N GLN A 542 6.03 -0.10 23.17
CA GLN A 542 7.09 0.58 23.90
C GLN A 542 8.16 -0.42 24.33
N VAL A 543 9.36 -0.27 23.76
CA VAL A 543 10.56 -0.99 24.21
C VAL A 543 11.37 -0.09 25.14
N SER A 544 11.83 -0.64 26.28
CA SER A 544 12.73 0.04 27.22
C SER A 544 13.69 -0.95 27.90
N TRP A 545 14.94 -0.56 28.07
CA TRP A 545 15.94 -1.33 28.84
C TRP A 545 16.76 -0.39 29.73
N ASP A 546 17.31 -0.95 30.82
CA ASP A 546 18.06 -0.20 31.82
C ASP A 546 19.44 0.25 31.32
N ALA A 547 19.92 1.31 31.96
CA ALA A 547 21.27 1.85 31.90
C ALA A 547 22.38 0.77 31.82
N MET A 548 23.21 0.83 30.78
CA MET A 548 24.45 0.05 30.70
C MET A 548 25.62 0.89 31.22
N ASN A 549 26.47 0.32 32.06
CA ASN A 549 27.64 1.02 32.61
C ASN A 549 28.58 1.46 31.47
N GLU A 550 29.13 2.68 31.55
CA GLU A 550 30.04 3.31 30.55
C GLU A 550 31.27 2.45 30.18
N ASN A 551 31.61 1.44 30.98
CA ASN A 551 32.72 0.51 30.77
C ASN A 551 32.30 -0.89 30.28
N ALA A 552 31.03 -1.10 29.91
CA ALA A 552 30.52 -2.39 29.45
C ALA A 552 31.00 -2.69 28.03
N THR A 553 32.14 -3.35 27.92
CA THR A 553 32.63 -4.03 26.69
C THR A 553 31.86 -5.33 26.40
N THR A 554 30.80 -5.63 27.17
CA THR A 554 30.06 -6.88 27.06
C THR A 554 28.80 -6.64 26.26
N LYS A 555 28.63 -7.37 25.16
CA LYS A 555 27.41 -7.37 24.35
C LYS A 555 26.21 -7.86 25.20
N HIS A 556 25.15 -7.07 25.29
CA HIS A 556 23.95 -7.36 26.06
C HIS A 556 22.80 -7.77 25.15
N HIS A 557 22.07 -8.82 25.56
CA HIS A 557 20.91 -9.34 24.83
C HIS A 557 19.64 -8.58 25.22
N LEU A 558 18.98 -7.95 24.25
CA LEU A 558 17.69 -7.28 24.42
C LEU A 558 16.53 -8.21 24.06
N GLY A 559 16.72 -9.09 23.06
CA GLY A 559 15.77 -10.15 22.69
C GLY A 559 14.52 -9.69 21.92
N TYR A 560 14.54 -8.50 21.32
CA TYR A 560 13.41 -7.99 20.54
C TYR A 560 13.55 -8.21 19.02
N GLY A 561 14.69 -8.70 18.52
CA GLY A 561 14.95 -8.85 17.09
C GLY A 561 15.06 -7.51 16.37
N SER A 562 14.33 -7.36 15.26
CA SER A 562 14.23 -6.10 14.50
C SER A 562 12.83 -5.52 14.57
N LYS A 563 12.74 -4.19 14.54
CA LYS A 563 11.47 -3.47 14.37
C LYS A 563 11.37 -2.87 12.98
N GLY A 564 10.34 -3.28 12.23
CA GLY A 564 10.07 -2.79 10.87
C GLY A 564 9.62 -1.33 10.82
N MET A 565 9.48 -0.80 9.61
CA MET A 565 9.29 0.62 9.29
C MET A 565 8.10 1.29 10.02
N ASN A 566 8.06 2.63 9.97
CA ASN A 566 7.09 3.50 10.66
C ASN A 566 7.29 3.54 12.18
N TYR A 567 8.54 3.78 12.61
CA TYR A 567 8.93 3.85 14.01
C TYR A 567 9.71 5.14 14.32
N SER A 568 9.64 5.57 15.58
CA SER A 568 10.56 6.53 16.17
C SER A 568 11.43 5.82 17.19
N LEU A 569 12.75 5.97 17.11
CA LEU A 569 13.74 5.43 18.03
C LEU A 569 14.45 6.60 18.72
N GLU A 570 14.46 6.62 20.05
CA GLU A 570 15.09 7.67 20.84
C GLU A 570 16.19 7.06 21.71
N LEU A 571 17.43 7.53 21.56
CA LEU A 571 18.63 6.97 22.15
C LEU A 571 19.34 8.04 22.98
N ASN A 572 19.54 7.81 24.27
CA ASN A 572 20.35 8.70 25.11
C ASN A 572 21.77 8.16 25.14
N VAL A 573 22.66 8.83 24.43
CA VAL A 573 24.02 8.35 24.16
C VAL A 573 25.00 9.02 25.10
N THR A 574 25.88 8.21 25.70
CA THR A 574 26.95 8.64 26.62
C THR A 574 28.35 8.30 26.10
N GLY A 575 28.44 7.45 25.08
CA GLY A 575 29.67 7.04 24.44
C GLY A 575 29.40 6.27 23.14
N PRO A 576 30.45 5.74 22.50
CA PRO A 576 30.31 4.89 21.31
C PRO A 576 29.41 3.68 21.61
N PHE A 577 28.59 3.29 20.64
CA PHE A 577 27.68 2.16 20.80
C PHE A 577 27.50 1.37 19.51
N THR A 578 26.97 0.15 19.65
CA THR A 578 26.48 -0.67 18.55
C THR A 578 25.17 -1.32 18.94
N LEU A 579 24.13 -1.10 18.14
CA LEU A 579 22.87 -1.83 18.15
C LEU A 579 22.86 -2.79 16.96
N SER A 580 22.51 -4.06 17.16
CA SER A 580 22.54 -5.06 16.08
C SER A 580 21.38 -6.05 16.15
N SER A 581 20.97 -6.53 14.97
CA SER A 581 20.07 -7.66 14.74
C SER A 581 20.52 -8.40 13.47
N ASP A 582 19.77 -9.43 13.07
CA ASP A 582 20.07 -10.17 11.83
C ASP A 582 19.84 -9.33 10.55
N ASP A 583 19.05 -8.25 10.64
CA ASP A 583 18.73 -7.41 9.48
C ASP A 583 19.67 -6.21 9.33
N ALA A 584 20.07 -5.57 10.44
CA ALA A 584 20.82 -4.33 10.40
C ALA A 584 21.71 -4.13 11.64
N THR A 585 22.68 -3.23 11.51
CA THR A 585 23.49 -2.74 12.64
C THR A 585 23.51 -1.22 12.61
N LEU A 586 23.27 -0.55 13.73
CA LEU A 586 23.43 0.90 13.91
C LEU A 586 24.59 1.16 14.85
N LYS A 587 25.58 1.94 14.42
CA LYS A 587 26.82 2.18 15.15
C LYS A 587 27.13 3.67 15.26
N LEU A 588 27.54 4.08 16.46
CA LEU A 588 28.21 5.36 16.69
C LEU A 588 29.68 5.10 17.04
N GLY A 589 30.60 5.56 16.19
CA GLY A 589 32.04 5.47 16.41
C GLY A 589 32.57 6.48 17.44
N SER A 590 33.78 6.24 17.95
CA SER A 590 34.48 7.17 18.85
C SER A 590 34.86 8.51 18.22
N ASP A 591 34.88 8.56 16.90
CA ASP A 591 35.06 9.76 16.08
C ASP A 591 33.74 10.53 15.84
N GLY A 592 32.62 10.04 16.39
CA GLY A 592 31.29 10.61 16.20
C GLY A 592 30.60 10.21 14.89
N SER A 593 31.14 9.24 14.14
CA SER A 593 30.50 8.72 12.93
C SER A 593 29.26 7.89 13.30
N LEU A 594 28.07 8.34 12.89
CA LEU A 594 26.84 7.55 13.01
C LEU A 594 26.55 6.88 11.66
N THR A 595 26.53 5.55 11.64
CA THR A 595 26.37 4.75 10.42
C THR A 595 25.44 3.58 10.71
N PHE A 596 24.55 3.25 9.78
CA PHE A 596 23.90 1.94 9.80
C PHE A 596 24.46 1.04 8.69
N VAL A 597 24.47 -0.26 8.95
CA VAL A 597 24.93 -1.31 8.02
C VAL A 597 23.78 -2.26 7.76
N SER A 598 23.51 -2.55 6.49
CA SER A 598 22.51 -3.52 6.04
C SER A 598 23.04 -4.25 4.81
N ASP A 599 22.84 -5.56 4.73
CA ASP A 599 23.25 -6.38 3.58
C ASP A 599 24.76 -6.27 3.22
N GLY A 600 25.60 -5.93 4.20
CA GLY A 600 27.04 -5.69 3.99
C GLY A 600 27.40 -4.27 3.51
N TRP A 601 26.43 -3.38 3.30
CA TRP A 601 26.63 -2.00 2.87
C TRP A 601 26.52 -1.01 4.02
N GLU A 602 27.43 -0.03 4.07
CA GLU A 602 27.47 1.02 5.09
C GLU A 602 26.81 2.32 4.59
N TYR A 603 25.95 2.90 5.43
CA TYR A 603 25.22 4.12 5.13
C TYR A 603 25.48 5.15 6.23
N PRO A 604 26.40 6.11 6.01
CA PRO A 604 26.72 7.13 6.99
C PRO A 604 25.61 8.19 7.07
N LEU A 605 25.44 8.79 8.25
CA LEU A 605 24.59 9.97 8.44
C LEU A 605 25.19 11.16 7.68
N ARG A 606 24.41 11.78 6.81
CA ARG A 606 24.82 12.90 5.96
C ARG A 606 23.99 14.15 6.24
N SER A 607 24.61 15.31 6.07
CA SER A 607 24.02 16.63 6.30
C SER A 607 23.07 17.00 5.17
N VAL A 608 21.78 17.06 5.50
CA VAL A 608 20.68 17.25 4.56
C VAL A 608 19.77 18.36 5.08
N SER A 609 19.26 19.21 4.20
CA SER A 609 18.23 20.19 4.53
C SER A 609 16.92 19.48 4.86
N GLU A 610 16.25 19.88 5.94
CA GLU A 610 14.96 19.28 6.33
C GLU A 610 13.92 19.38 5.21
N ALA A 611 13.98 20.45 4.40
CA ALA A 611 13.07 20.74 3.31
C ALA A 611 13.41 20.02 1.98
N ASP A 612 14.54 19.31 1.89
CA ASP A 612 14.93 18.58 0.68
C ASP A 612 14.28 17.17 0.68
N GLY A 613 14.17 16.54 -0.49
CA GLY A 613 13.64 15.17 -0.60
C GLY A 613 12.12 15.06 -0.72
N TYR A 614 11.42 16.15 -1.04
CA TYR A 614 9.97 16.18 -1.25
C TYR A 614 9.57 16.33 -2.72
N ASP A 615 10.33 15.75 -3.65
CA ASP A 615 9.88 15.62 -5.03
C ASP A 615 8.56 14.81 -5.06
N PRO A 616 7.43 15.40 -5.50
CA PRO A 616 6.14 14.69 -5.49
C PRO A 616 6.10 13.47 -6.41
N ALA A 617 6.96 13.41 -7.43
CA ALA A 617 7.09 12.28 -8.33
C ALA A 617 8.03 11.21 -7.77
N TYR A 618 9.05 11.61 -7.02
CA TYR A 618 10.08 10.74 -6.45
C TYR A 618 10.36 11.08 -4.98
N PRO A 619 9.40 10.79 -4.07
CA PRO A 619 9.55 11.14 -2.67
C PRO A 619 10.80 10.49 -2.09
N GLY A 620 11.58 11.27 -1.36
CA GLY A 620 12.85 10.84 -0.80
C GLY A 620 14.08 11.03 -1.65
N ARG A 621 13.91 11.49 -2.89
CA ARG A 621 15.02 11.77 -3.80
C ARG A 621 15.44 13.23 -3.74
N ILE A 622 16.75 13.45 -3.73
CA ILE A 622 17.39 14.77 -3.69
C ILE A 622 18.30 14.91 -4.91
N TRP A 623 17.93 15.80 -5.83
CA TRP A 623 18.67 16.02 -7.06
C TRP A 623 19.92 16.88 -6.79
N VAL A 624 21.09 16.48 -7.29
CA VAL A 624 22.36 17.19 -7.03
C VAL A 624 22.37 18.64 -7.55
N ASN A 625 21.51 18.96 -8.53
CA ASN A 625 21.36 20.28 -9.11
C ASN A 625 20.25 21.13 -8.44
N GLU A 626 19.45 20.55 -7.55
CA GLU A 626 18.29 21.21 -6.91
C GLU A 626 18.33 21.06 -5.37
N THR A 627 19.53 21.05 -4.78
CA THR A 627 19.71 20.87 -3.34
C THR A 627 20.53 21.97 -2.70
N THR A 628 20.17 22.32 -1.47
CA THR A 628 20.99 23.15 -0.57
C THR A 628 21.79 22.30 0.43
N SER A 629 21.61 20.98 0.38
CA SER A 629 22.27 20.00 1.22
C SER A 629 23.74 19.85 0.82
N THR A 630 24.59 19.61 1.81
CA THR A 630 26.02 19.34 1.56
C THR A 630 26.28 17.87 1.27
N HIS A 631 25.42 16.98 1.77
CA HIS A 631 25.59 15.51 1.74
C HIS A 631 26.90 15.01 2.39
N GLU A 632 27.64 15.88 3.07
CA GLU A 632 28.84 15.50 3.81
C GLU A 632 28.49 14.73 5.10
N PRO A 633 29.31 13.77 5.54
CA PRO A 633 29.09 13.06 6.80
C PRO A 633 28.97 14.00 8.00
N VAL A 634 28.03 13.70 8.90
CA VAL A 634 27.79 14.47 10.12
C VAL A 634 28.50 13.82 11.31
N THR A 635 29.21 14.64 12.09
CA THR A 635 29.77 14.21 13.38
C THR A 635 28.74 14.38 14.49
N VAL A 636 28.41 13.29 15.17
CA VAL A 636 27.47 13.25 16.31
C VAL A 636 28.23 13.30 17.64
N PRO A 637 27.86 14.18 18.58
CA PRO A 637 28.44 14.21 19.92
C PRO A 637 28.17 12.93 20.71
N LEU A 638 29.19 12.41 21.39
CA LEU A 638 29.10 11.20 22.21
C LEU A 638 28.20 11.34 23.45
N GLY A 639 27.86 12.57 23.85
CA GLY A 639 26.89 12.87 24.92
C GLY A 639 25.70 13.64 24.35
N SER A 640 24.71 12.94 23.80
CA SER A 640 23.56 13.57 23.13
C SER A 640 22.32 12.67 23.11
N LEU A 641 21.16 13.29 22.90
CA LEU A 641 19.92 12.59 22.60
C LEU A 641 19.75 12.44 21.09
N ILE A 642 19.81 11.21 20.58
CA ILE A 642 19.56 10.90 19.17
C ILE A 642 18.10 10.47 19.00
N THR A 643 17.36 11.15 18.15
CA THR A 643 16.02 10.72 17.70
C THR A 643 16.09 10.34 16.23
N ILE A 644 15.68 9.11 15.91
CA ILE A 644 15.58 8.58 14.54
C ILE A 644 14.11 8.33 14.24
N GLN A 645 13.60 8.92 13.17
CA GLN A 645 12.28 8.60 12.64
C GLN A 645 12.43 7.95 11.27
N THR A 646 11.88 6.75 11.12
CA THR A 646 12.01 5.97 9.88
C THR A 646 10.66 5.53 9.35
N ASP A 647 10.43 5.80 8.06
CA ASP A 647 9.26 5.36 7.31
C ASP A 647 9.62 4.99 5.86
N VAL A 648 8.72 4.26 5.18
CA VAL A 648 8.98 3.71 3.84
C VAL A 648 9.17 4.82 2.77
N VAL A 649 8.56 6.00 2.98
CA VAL A 649 8.47 7.06 1.96
C VAL A 649 9.46 8.19 2.20
N GLY A 650 9.79 8.47 3.46
CA GLY A 650 10.66 9.55 3.94
C GLY A 650 12.00 9.05 4.49
N GLY A 651 12.28 7.75 4.39
CA GLY A 651 13.53 7.16 4.83
C GLY A 651 13.76 7.38 6.31
N SER A 652 15.04 7.44 6.71
CA SER A 652 15.44 7.67 8.08
C SER A 652 15.90 9.12 8.28
N ARG A 653 15.24 9.83 9.20
CA ARG A 653 15.50 11.23 9.56
C ARG A 653 16.03 11.32 10.99
N ILE A 654 17.05 12.13 11.20
CA ILE A 654 17.79 12.16 12.47
C ILE A 654 17.78 13.57 13.09
N TRP A 655 17.50 13.62 14.39
CA TRP A 655 17.65 14.79 15.24
C TRP A 655 18.64 14.49 16.36
N ILE A 656 19.47 15.49 16.68
CA ILE A 656 20.40 15.47 17.82
C ILE A 656 20.00 16.60 18.76
N ASP A 657 19.67 16.27 20.00
CA ASP A 657 19.18 17.21 21.02
C ASP A 657 18.00 18.08 20.51
N GLY A 658 17.13 17.46 19.70
CA GLY A 658 15.94 18.10 19.10
C GLY A 658 16.21 18.92 17.84
N LEU A 659 17.46 19.05 17.39
CA LEU A 659 17.81 19.74 16.15
C LEU A 659 17.96 18.74 15.01
N PHE A 660 17.30 18.99 13.87
CA PHE A 660 17.46 18.16 12.68
C PHE A 660 18.88 18.27 12.14
N VAL A 661 19.56 17.14 11.95
CA VAL A 661 20.95 17.12 11.48
C VAL A 661 21.13 16.47 10.13
N GLY A 662 20.19 15.65 9.68
CA GLY A 662 20.29 15.01 8.37
C GLY A 662 19.57 13.66 8.25
N ARG A 663 20.02 12.88 7.25
CA ARG A 663 19.44 11.59 6.84
C ARG A 663 20.55 10.58 6.53
N PHE A 664 20.20 9.31 6.57
CA PHE A 664 21.01 8.28 5.91
C PHE A 664 20.65 8.24 4.43
N GLU A 665 21.65 8.26 3.56
CA GLU A 665 21.45 8.37 2.11
C GLU A 665 22.45 7.52 1.34
N VAL A 666 22.05 7.12 0.15
CA VAL A 666 22.87 6.44 -0.85
C VAL A 666 22.87 7.28 -2.13
N PHE A 667 24.01 7.30 -2.79
CA PHE A 667 24.12 7.95 -4.10
C PHE A 667 23.51 7.04 -5.15
N VAL A 668 22.57 7.56 -5.94
CA VAL A 668 21.89 6.80 -6.99
C VAL A 668 21.84 7.57 -8.29
N PHE A 669 21.79 6.84 -9.40
CA PHE A 669 21.58 7.46 -10.69
C PHE A 669 20.10 7.86 -10.86
N GLY A 670 19.85 8.95 -11.60
CA GLY A 670 18.49 9.39 -11.84
C GLY A 670 18.26 10.42 -12.96
N GLY A 671 17.05 10.96 -13.00
CA GLY A 671 16.68 12.18 -13.70
C GLY A 671 16.47 11.95 -15.18
N LYS A 672 15.54 11.06 -15.55
CA LYS A 672 15.41 10.55 -16.93
C LYS A 672 16.77 10.09 -17.51
N ASN A 673 17.64 9.53 -16.67
CA ASN A 673 19.01 9.12 -17.00
C ASN A 673 19.99 10.28 -17.34
N THR A 674 19.79 11.48 -16.78
CA THR A 674 20.64 12.65 -17.09
C THR A 674 21.30 13.32 -15.90
N LEU A 675 20.92 12.98 -14.66
CA LEU A 675 21.39 13.67 -13.45
C LEU A 675 21.66 12.69 -12.31
N PHE A 676 22.72 12.94 -11.56
CA PHE A 676 22.93 12.23 -10.30
C PHE A 676 21.93 12.67 -9.23
N SER A 677 21.65 11.79 -8.27
CA SER A 677 20.79 12.11 -7.14
C SER A 677 21.21 11.35 -5.88
N TRP A 678 20.78 11.83 -4.73
CA TRP A 678 20.81 11.09 -3.49
C TRP A 678 19.43 10.53 -3.21
N SER A 679 19.39 9.30 -2.73
CA SER A 679 18.17 8.67 -2.26
C SER A 679 18.33 8.34 -0.79
N GLN A 680 17.32 8.72 0.00
CA GLN A 680 17.30 8.36 1.40
C GLN A 680 17.24 6.84 1.61
N MET A 681 17.75 6.41 2.74
CA MET A 681 17.73 5.03 3.17
C MET A 681 16.81 4.83 4.37
N ALA A 682 15.94 3.82 4.28
CA ALA A 682 15.19 3.31 5.41
C ALA A 682 15.88 2.04 5.95
N PHE A 683 15.95 1.91 7.27
CA PHE A 683 16.43 0.69 7.91
C PHE A 683 15.50 0.27 9.06
N VAL A 684 15.46 -1.03 9.33
CA VAL A 684 14.74 -1.57 10.48
C VAL A 684 15.54 -1.33 11.76
N ALA A 685 14.87 -0.95 12.85
CA ALA A 685 15.58 -0.72 14.11
C ALA A 685 16.14 -2.06 14.64
N PRO A 686 17.47 -2.16 14.83
CA PRO A 686 18.10 -3.38 15.32
C PRO A 686 18.06 -3.42 16.85
N LEU A 687 17.26 -4.32 17.42
CA LEU A 687 16.93 -4.35 18.85
C LEU A 687 17.20 -5.73 19.47
N GLU A 688 18.09 -6.52 18.87
CA GLU A 688 18.43 -7.84 19.41
C GLU A 688 19.57 -7.73 20.42
N TRP A 689 20.59 -6.95 20.08
CA TRP A 689 21.78 -6.79 20.89
C TRP A 689 22.23 -5.33 20.97
N VAL A 690 22.85 -4.99 22.09
CA VAL A 690 23.46 -3.67 22.34
C VAL A 690 24.83 -3.82 22.98
N GLU A 691 25.76 -2.92 22.63
CA GLU A 691 27.10 -2.83 23.20
C GLU A 691 27.52 -1.35 23.32
N GLY A 692 28.27 -0.99 24.36
CA GLY A 692 28.83 0.36 24.55
C GLY A 692 27.97 1.33 25.36
N GLY A 693 28.29 2.63 25.26
CA GLY A 693 27.76 3.71 26.11
C GLY A 693 26.35 4.19 25.73
N LEU A 694 25.37 3.27 25.74
CA LEU A 694 23.99 3.56 25.36
C LEU A 694 23.01 3.39 26.53
N PHE A 695 22.21 4.42 26.78
CA PHE A 695 21.07 4.39 27.69
C PHE A 695 19.79 4.59 26.87
N LEU A 696 18.78 3.73 27.02
CA LEU A 696 17.47 4.01 26.41
C LEU A 696 16.56 4.69 27.44
N GLN A 697 16.09 5.90 27.13
CA GLN A 697 15.18 6.63 28.02
C GLN A 697 13.79 6.80 27.35
N SER A 698 13.09 5.68 27.07
CA SER A 698 11.76 5.62 26.40
C SER A 698 11.75 6.12 24.96
N ALA A 699 10.87 5.78 24.02
CA ALA A 699 9.93 4.69 23.79
C ALA A 699 9.86 4.54 22.27
N ILE A 700 9.91 3.33 21.73
CA ILE A 700 9.53 3.17 20.32
C ILE A 700 8.06 3.57 20.21
N LYS A 701 7.79 4.66 19.51
CA LYS A 701 6.43 5.09 19.19
C LYS A 701 6.20 4.81 17.73
N ARG A 702 5.03 4.26 17.37
CA ARG A 702 4.63 4.20 15.97
C ARG A 702 4.54 5.64 15.48
N ILE A 703 5.18 5.91 14.34
CA ILE A 703 4.86 7.15 13.63
C ILE A 703 3.41 7.00 13.21
N ARG A 704 2.49 7.79 13.78
CA ARG A 704 1.16 7.96 13.20
C ARG A 704 1.39 8.66 11.88
N THR A 705 1.61 7.89 10.83
CA THR A 705 1.41 8.35 9.46
C THR A 705 -0.07 8.68 9.40
N GLU A 706 -0.41 9.95 9.58
CA GLU A 706 -1.56 10.48 8.88
C GLU A 706 -1.30 10.13 7.42
N SER A 707 -2.05 9.16 6.89
CA SER A 707 -2.09 8.92 5.45
C SER A 707 -2.23 10.30 4.81
N PRO A 708 -1.37 10.71 3.87
CA PRO A 708 -1.55 11.99 3.23
C PRO A 708 -2.97 11.95 2.65
N PRO A 709 -3.88 12.86 3.04
CA PRO A 709 -5.18 12.88 2.43
C PRO A 709 -4.95 13.25 0.97
N VAL A 710 -5.00 12.23 0.10
CA VAL A 710 -5.20 12.41 -1.32
C VAL A 710 -6.43 13.32 -1.44
N SER A 711 -6.18 14.54 -1.91
CA SER A 711 -7.12 15.65 -2.24
C SER A 711 -7.22 16.90 -1.34
N LEU A 712 -6.48 17.07 -0.22
CA LEU A 712 -6.55 18.32 0.56
C LEU A 712 -5.54 19.42 0.17
N LEU A 713 -4.50 19.09 -0.61
CA LEU A 713 -3.54 20.09 -1.12
C LEU A 713 -4.15 20.97 -2.22
N LYS A 714 -4.96 20.38 -3.11
CA LYS A 714 -5.70 21.17 -4.11
C LYS A 714 -6.77 22.07 -3.48
N SER A 715 -7.36 21.71 -2.35
CA SER A 715 -8.34 22.58 -1.69
C SER A 715 -7.68 23.71 -0.91
N ARG A 716 -6.47 23.56 -0.36
CA ARG A 716 -5.72 24.70 0.23
C ARG A 716 -5.35 25.74 -0.82
N ASP A 717 -4.99 25.32 -2.03
CA ASP A 717 -4.68 26.23 -3.14
C ASP A 717 -5.95 26.82 -3.76
N LEU A 718 -7.03 26.04 -3.91
CA LEU A 718 -8.35 26.53 -4.33
C LEU A 718 -8.92 27.57 -3.34
N LEU A 719 -8.76 27.33 -2.03
CA LEU A 719 -9.18 28.24 -0.96
C LEU A 719 -8.27 29.47 -0.86
N ARG A 720 -6.99 29.37 -1.27
CA ARG A 720 -6.06 30.50 -1.41
C ARG A 720 -6.38 31.37 -2.63
N GLU A 721 -6.68 30.77 -3.79
CA GLU A 721 -6.97 31.48 -5.05
C GLU A 721 -8.33 32.18 -5.06
N LEU A 722 -9.33 31.59 -4.41
CA LEU A 722 -10.66 32.20 -4.30
C LEU A 722 -10.62 33.43 -3.37
N GLY A 723 -9.75 33.46 -2.37
CA GLY A 723 -9.67 34.58 -1.44
C GLY A 723 -10.93 34.77 -0.58
N PRO A 724 -10.82 35.41 0.61
CA PRO A 724 -11.90 35.46 1.60
C PRO A 724 -13.19 36.10 1.06
N TRP A 725 -13.04 37.06 0.15
CA TRP A 725 -14.15 37.79 -0.44
C TRP A 725 -14.94 36.97 -1.48
N LYS A 726 -14.29 36.14 -2.31
CA LYS A 726 -15.02 35.42 -3.38
C LYS A 726 -15.77 34.20 -2.84
N ILE A 727 -15.26 33.55 -1.79
CA ILE A 727 -15.98 32.46 -1.10
C ILE A 727 -17.22 33.02 -0.39
N PHE A 728 -17.07 34.18 0.27
CA PHE A 728 -18.19 34.92 0.85
C PHE A 728 -19.23 35.26 -0.23
N VAL A 729 -18.81 35.91 -1.32
CA VAL A 729 -19.69 36.27 -2.44
C VAL A 729 -20.38 35.04 -3.05
N LEU A 730 -19.71 33.89 -3.17
CA LEU A 730 -20.29 32.67 -3.71
C LEU A 730 -21.42 32.11 -2.82
N ILE A 731 -21.18 32.02 -1.52
CA ILE A 731 -22.17 31.54 -0.54
C ILE A 731 -23.35 32.50 -0.47
N GLU A 732 -23.07 33.82 -0.46
CA GLU A 732 -24.09 34.88 -0.46
C GLU A 732 -24.92 34.88 -1.75
N SER A 733 -24.29 34.68 -2.92
CA SER A 733 -24.98 34.65 -4.21
C SER A 733 -25.93 33.46 -4.33
N LEU A 734 -25.51 32.28 -3.86
CA LEU A 734 -26.35 31.07 -3.85
C LEU A 734 -27.54 31.22 -2.90
N HIS A 735 -27.34 31.87 -1.75
CA HIS A 735 -28.40 32.09 -0.76
C HIS A 735 -29.39 33.18 -1.21
N ALA A 736 -28.89 34.30 -1.75
CA ALA A 736 -29.72 35.34 -2.34
C ALA A 736 -30.53 34.81 -3.53
N ALA A 737 -29.95 33.96 -4.38
CA ALA A 737 -30.66 33.32 -5.49
C ALA A 737 -31.79 32.40 -5.00
N ALA A 738 -31.57 31.62 -3.93
CA ALA A 738 -32.59 30.75 -3.36
C ALA A 738 -33.77 31.55 -2.78
N TRP A 739 -33.51 32.58 -1.98
CA TRP A 739 -34.58 33.39 -1.37
C TRP A 739 -35.27 34.35 -2.34
N LEU A 740 -34.54 34.94 -3.30
CA LEU A 740 -35.15 35.73 -4.37
C LEU A 740 -36.08 34.85 -5.22
N GLY A 741 -35.66 33.61 -5.50
CA GLY A 741 -36.49 32.58 -6.14
C GLY A 741 -37.78 32.30 -5.34
N ALA A 742 -37.67 32.11 -4.02
CA ALA A 742 -38.83 31.90 -3.15
C ALA A 742 -39.78 33.12 -3.12
N CYS A 743 -39.25 34.35 -3.00
CA CYS A 743 -40.05 35.58 -2.99
C CYS A 743 -40.75 35.85 -4.33
N ILE A 744 -40.06 35.62 -5.46
CA ILE A 744 -40.65 35.72 -6.81
C ILE A 744 -41.77 34.68 -6.95
N TRP A 745 -41.56 33.46 -6.45
CA TRP A 745 -42.58 32.41 -6.47
C TRP A 745 -43.83 32.79 -5.66
N PHE A 746 -43.68 33.25 -4.41
CA PHE A 746 -44.82 33.69 -3.58
C PHE A 746 -45.57 34.89 -4.17
N LYS A 747 -44.90 35.75 -4.94
CA LYS A 747 -45.51 36.90 -5.63
C LYS A 747 -46.19 36.51 -6.94
N ALA A 748 -45.64 35.53 -7.67
CA ALA A 748 -46.19 35.02 -8.92
C ALA A 748 -47.41 34.11 -8.72
N TYR A 749 -47.52 33.48 -7.55
CA TYR A 749 -48.62 32.58 -7.21
C TYR A 749 -49.35 33.00 -5.92
N PRO A 750 -50.18 34.06 -5.97
CA PRO A 750 -51.01 34.45 -4.83
C PRO A 750 -52.02 33.33 -4.48
N PRO A 751 -52.49 33.24 -3.23
CA PRO A 751 -53.28 32.10 -2.72
C PRO A 751 -54.49 31.71 -3.57
N ALA A 752 -55.09 32.67 -4.30
CA ALA A 752 -56.24 32.45 -5.16
C ALA A 752 -55.93 31.66 -6.45
N ALA A 753 -54.67 31.58 -6.89
CA ALA A 753 -54.31 30.95 -8.17
C ALA A 753 -53.85 29.49 -8.05
N ILE A 754 -53.36 29.06 -6.89
CA ILE A 754 -52.83 27.69 -6.70
C ILE A 754 -53.95 26.67 -6.43
N TYR A 755 -55.12 27.09 -5.94
CA TYR A 755 -56.15 26.17 -5.43
C TYR A 755 -57.56 26.40 -5.97
N ASN A 756 -57.72 26.95 -7.18
CA ASN A 756 -58.99 26.88 -7.91
C ASN A 756 -59.26 25.44 -8.39
N HIS A 757 -59.58 24.55 -7.45
CA HIS A 757 -60.22 23.28 -7.71
C HIS A 757 -61.75 23.50 -7.68
N PRO A 758 -62.56 22.95 -8.62
CA PRO A 758 -63.97 23.34 -8.81
C PRO A 758 -64.93 22.95 -7.68
N SER A 759 -64.45 22.43 -6.54
CA SER A 759 -65.25 21.79 -5.50
C SER A 759 -65.35 22.57 -4.18
N HIS A 760 -64.85 23.81 -4.10
CA HIS A 760 -64.94 24.61 -2.89
C HIS A 760 -65.75 25.88 -3.13
N ALA A 761 -67.04 25.81 -2.80
CA ALA A 761 -67.90 26.97 -2.69
C ALA A 761 -67.37 27.94 -1.61
N ASP A 762 -67.56 29.23 -1.83
CA ASP A 762 -67.01 30.39 -1.10
C ASP A 762 -67.39 30.50 0.41
N SER A 763 -67.94 29.45 1.02
CA SER A 763 -68.39 29.43 2.42
C SER A 763 -67.62 28.47 3.33
N SER A 764 -66.50 27.88 2.89
CA SER A 764 -65.74 26.96 3.77
C SER A 764 -64.95 27.71 4.85
N SER A 765 -65.05 27.24 6.10
CA SER A 765 -64.27 27.65 7.27
C SER A 765 -62.74 27.45 7.13
N TYR A 766 -62.29 26.98 5.97
CA TYR A 766 -60.90 26.64 5.64
C TYR A 766 -60.08 27.85 5.15
N LYS A 767 -60.74 28.82 4.49
CA LYS A 767 -60.11 30.02 3.91
C LYS A 767 -59.38 30.90 4.95
N PRO A 768 -59.96 31.17 6.15
CA PRO A 768 -59.29 31.97 7.17
C PRO A 768 -58.05 31.29 7.78
N TRP A 769 -58.10 29.98 8.03
CA TRP A 769 -56.95 29.21 8.54
C TRP A 769 -55.79 29.16 7.56
N MET A 770 -56.10 29.15 6.26
CA MET A 770 -55.13 29.20 5.18
C MET A 770 -54.47 30.57 5.04
N GLU A 771 -55.23 31.67 5.14
CA GLU A 771 -54.66 33.02 5.18
C GLU A 771 -53.76 33.23 6.40
N ILE A 772 -54.16 32.71 7.57
CA ILE A 772 -53.33 32.71 8.78
C ILE A 772 -52.04 31.91 8.57
N GLY A 773 -52.12 30.71 7.98
CA GLY A 773 -50.93 29.90 7.65
C GLY A 773 -49.98 30.59 6.68
N TRP A 774 -50.50 31.37 5.72
CA TRP A 774 -49.70 32.15 4.78
C TRP A 774 -49.04 33.36 5.45
N GLN A 775 -49.76 34.08 6.29
CA GLN A 775 -49.20 35.18 7.08
C GLN A 775 -48.14 34.70 8.08
N ILE A 776 -48.32 33.54 8.70
CA ILE A 776 -47.31 32.92 9.57
C ILE A 776 -46.05 32.56 8.77
N ASN A 777 -46.18 31.98 7.57
CA ASN A 777 -45.04 31.68 6.70
C ASN A 777 -44.32 32.94 6.21
N PHE A 778 -45.05 34.03 5.93
CA PHE A 778 -44.45 35.32 5.55
C PHE A 778 -43.77 36.04 6.72
N HIS A 779 -44.30 35.93 7.94
CA HIS A 779 -43.65 36.53 9.12
C HIS A 779 -42.44 35.71 9.61
N THR A 780 -42.48 34.38 9.48
CA THR A 780 -41.31 33.52 9.75
C THR A 780 -40.17 33.77 8.76
N LEU A 781 -40.49 34.08 7.50
CA LEU A 781 -39.53 34.53 6.49
C LEU A 781 -38.74 35.78 6.94
N ILE A 782 -39.43 36.77 7.50
CA ILE A 782 -38.78 38.01 7.98
C ILE A 782 -37.88 37.72 9.20
N LEU A 783 -38.32 36.86 10.11
CA LEU A 783 -37.52 36.43 11.25
C LEU A 783 -36.26 35.66 10.80
N ASP A 784 -36.39 34.79 9.80
CA ASP A 784 -35.26 34.03 9.25
C ASP A 784 -34.21 34.93 8.56
N ILE A 785 -34.64 36.02 7.89
CA ILE A 785 -33.74 37.05 7.34
C ILE A 785 -32.98 37.79 8.46
N VAL A 786 -33.64 38.07 9.58
CA VAL A 786 -32.98 38.71 10.74
C VAL A 786 -31.98 37.75 11.41
N PHE A 787 -32.33 36.48 11.57
CA PHE A 787 -31.40 35.47 12.10
C PHE A 787 -30.23 35.16 11.16
N TRP A 788 -30.44 35.28 9.84
CA TRP A 788 -29.41 35.19 8.82
C TRP A 788 -28.32 36.27 8.98
N ALA A 789 -28.72 37.55 9.13
CA ALA A 789 -27.77 38.65 9.33
C ALA A 789 -26.87 38.44 10.56
N THR A 790 -27.42 37.89 11.65
CA THR A 790 -26.63 37.57 12.85
C THR A 790 -25.67 36.39 12.66
N SER A 791 -26.03 35.42 11.84
CA SER A 791 -25.20 34.23 11.57
C SER A 791 -24.00 34.57 10.66
N ILE A 792 -24.18 35.53 9.74
CA ILE A 792 -23.11 36.09 8.89
C ILE A 792 -22.05 36.78 9.72
N TYR A 793 -22.46 37.65 10.65
CA TYR A 793 -21.53 38.39 11.49
C TYR A 793 -20.68 37.42 12.34
N HIS A 794 -21.30 36.37 12.88
CA HIS A 794 -20.60 35.36 13.68
C HIS A 794 -19.58 34.55 12.85
N LEU A 795 -19.91 34.20 11.60
CA LEU A 795 -19.00 33.50 10.69
C LEU A 795 -17.79 34.37 10.31
N TYR A 796 -18.03 35.65 10.03
CA TYR A 796 -16.98 36.61 9.75
C TYR A 796 -16.00 36.76 10.93
N VAL A 797 -16.53 36.93 12.15
CA VAL A 797 -15.69 37.08 13.35
C VAL A 797 -14.92 35.78 13.65
N TRP A 798 -15.55 34.61 13.54
CA TRP A 798 -14.87 33.31 13.72
C TRP A 798 -13.74 33.07 12.71
N TYR A 799 -13.98 33.42 11.45
CA TYR A 799 -12.95 33.31 10.41
C TYR A 799 -11.76 34.23 10.69
N ARG A 800 -12.00 35.48 11.13
CA ARG A 800 -10.92 36.40 11.53
C ARG A 800 -10.12 35.90 12.72
N TRP A 801 -10.76 35.18 13.64
CA TRP A 801 -10.08 34.55 14.77
C TRP A 801 -9.17 33.38 14.34
N ARG A 802 -9.64 32.48 13.47
CA ARG A 802 -8.85 31.31 13.06
C ARG A 802 -7.80 31.60 11.98
N LEU A 803 -8.14 32.45 11.03
CA LEU A 803 -7.39 32.62 9.77
C LEU A 803 -6.90 34.06 9.56
N GLY A 804 -7.04 34.92 10.57
CA GLY A 804 -6.49 36.28 10.56
C GLY A 804 -4.96 36.27 10.42
N ARG A 805 -4.43 37.08 9.50
CA ARG A 805 -2.99 37.14 9.17
C ARG A 805 -2.10 37.65 10.30
N SER A 806 -2.64 38.41 11.26
CA SER A 806 -1.90 38.93 12.41
C SER A 806 -2.49 38.47 13.74
N LEU A 807 -1.64 38.36 14.76
CA LEU A 807 -2.05 37.96 16.11
C LEU A 807 -3.09 38.94 16.70
N SER A 808 -2.92 40.25 16.47
CA SER A 808 -3.84 41.29 16.97
C SER A 808 -5.22 41.23 16.31
N VAL A 809 -5.31 40.77 15.06
CA VAL A 809 -6.61 40.53 14.40
C VAL A 809 -7.29 39.30 14.98
N ARG A 810 -6.52 38.23 15.24
CA ARG A 810 -7.06 37.00 15.81
C ARG A 810 -7.56 37.20 17.24
N GLN A 811 -6.84 37.97 18.05
CA GLN A 811 -7.21 38.27 19.44
C GLN A 811 -8.45 39.17 19.54
N ARG A 812 -8.55 40.24 18.72
CA ARG A 812 -9.75 41.09 18.69
C ARG A 812 -10.99 40.33 18.23
N ALA A 813 -10.84 39.51 17.19
CA ALA A 813 -11.94 38.68 16.73
C ALA A 813 -12.39 37.63 17.78
N LEU A 814 -11.46 37.08 18.56
CA LEU A 814 -11.81 36.21 19.68
C LEU A 814 -12.58 36.96 20.77
N ALA A 815 -12.18 38.20 21.08
CA ALA A 815 -12.88 39.05 22.04
C ALA A 815 -14.30 39.42 21.57
N ASP A 816 -14.45 39.75 20.28
CA ASP A 816 -15.75 40.03 19.66
C ASP A 816 -16.68 38.81 19.73
N LEU A 817 -16.16 37.60 19.47
CA LEU A 817 -16.92 36.34 19.62
C LEU A 817 -17.33 36.07 21.07
N ALA A 818 -16.43 36.29 22.02
CA ALA A 818 -16.72 36.14 23.43
C ALA A 818 -17.79 37.14 23.89
N TYR A 819 -17.73 38.38 23.39
CA TYR A 819 -18.74 39.42 23.66
C TYR A 819 -20.11 39.06 23.08
N LEU A 820 -20.16 38.61 21.81
CA LEU A 820 -21.39 38.18 21.14
C LEU A 820 -22.10 37.03 21.87
N HIS A 821 -21.33 36.18 22.54
CA HIS A 821 -21.86 35.03 23.27
C HIS A 821 -21.94 35.24 24.78
N LYS A 822 -21.61 36.44 25.29
CA LYS A 822 -21.52 36.77 26.72
C LYS A 822 -22.80 36.43 27.50
N PHE A 823 -23.97 36.70 26.93
CA PHE A 823 -25.28 36.45 27.57
C PHE A 823 -25.63 34.96 27.69
N TRP A 824 -25.03 34.10 26.86
CA TRP A 824 -25.31 32.67 26.85
C TRP A 824 -24.46 31.90 27.86
N PHE A 825 -23.37 32.52 28.34
CA PHE A 825 -22.45 31.91 29.29
C PHE A 825 -22.67 32.37 30.75
N GLY A 826 -23.68 33.21 31.02
CA GLY A 826 -24.19 33.51 32.36
C GLY A 826 -23.19 34.21 33.29
N PHE A 827 -23.00 35.52 33.11
CA PHE A 827 -22.20 36.33 34.04
C PHE A 827 -23.10 37.21 34.92
N ASP A 828 -23.20 36.87 36.21
CA ASP A 828 -23.75 37.74 37.25
C ASP A 828 -22.68 38.76 37.68
N GLY A 829 -22.85 40.03 37.29
CA GLY A 829 -22.03 41.14 37.78
C GLY A 829 -22.27 42.44 37.00
N PRO A 830 -22.51 43.58 37.67
CA PRO A 830 -22.86 44.83 37.01
C PRO A 830 -21.60 45.49 36.43
N CYS A 831 -21.45 45.49 35.11
CA CYS A 831 -20.55 46.43 34.44
C CYS A 831 -21.38 47.62 33.97
N SER A 832 -21.28 48.71 34.72
CA SER A 832 -21.84 50.03 34.42
C SER A 832 -21.45 50.48 33.01
N VAL A 833 -22.46 50.87 32.22
CA VAL A 833 -22.29 51.60 30.97
C VAL A 833 -21.80 53.01 31.33
N VAL A 834 -20.59 53.37 30.92
CA VAL A 834 -20.11 54.75 30.98
C VAL A 834 -20.25 55.35 29.58
N THR A 835 -21.09 56.36 29.46
CA THR A 835 -21.24 57.24 28.29
C THR A 835 -20.43 58.53 28.48
N HIS A 836 -20.13 59.19 27.36
CA HIS A 836 -19.76 60.62 27.15
C HIS A 836 -18.28 60.92 26.82
N PRO A 837 -17.97 62.10 26.22
CA PRO A 837 -17.96 62.30 24.78
C PRO A 837 -16.66 63.00 24.31
N ILE A 838 -16.60 63.27 23.01
CA ILE A 838 -15.57 64.02 22.27
C ILE A 838 -15.33 65.41 22.91
N ASP A 839 -14.10 65.80 23.27
CA ASP A 839 -13.22 66.68 22.44
C ASP A 839 -11.90 67.11 23.12
N GLU A 840 -10.91 67.36 22.26
CA GLU A 840 -9.69 68.16 22.38
C GLU A 840 -8.71 68.07 23.57
N ALA A 841 -7.49 67.62 23.23
CA ALA A 841 -6.24 68.41 23.28
C ALA A 841 -5.04 67.63 23.85
N LYS A 842 -4.25 67.11 22.91
CA LYS A 842 -2.84 66.69 22.95
C LYS A 842 -2.01 67.27 24.11
N LYS A 843 -1.84 66.49 25.19
CA LYS A 843 -0.53 66.27 25.89
C LYS A 843 -0.60 65.26 27.05
N GLN A 844 -1.47 64.26 26.95
CA GLN A 844 -1.52 63.12 27.88
C GLN A 844 -1.55 61.75 27.15
N GLN A 845 -1.17 61.73 25.87
CA GLN A 845 -1.42 60.60 24.96
C GLN A 845 -0.37 59.48 24.99
N GLN A 846 0.58 59.49 25.93
CA GLN A 846 1.56 58.40 26.06
C GLN A 846 1.45 57.62 27.37
N ARG A 847 0.80 58.20 28.41
CA ARG A 847 0.44 57.43 29.61
C ARG A 847 -0.97 56.84 29.52
N GLN A 848 -1.88 57.50 28.80
CA GLN A 848 -3.24 57.01 28.59
C GLN A 848 -3.29 55.84 27.60
N GLN A 849 -2.36 55.76 26.62
CA GLN A 849 -2.29 54.64 25.68
C GLN A 849 -1.81 53.35 26.36
N GLU A 850 -0.84 53.43 27.27
CA GLU A 850 -0.37 52.28 28.06
C GLU A 850 -1.38 51.86 29.15
N GLU A 851 -2.11 52.81 29.73
CA GLU A 851 -3.22 52.49 30.66
C GLU A 851 -4.43 51.88 29.93
N ILE A 852 -4.78 52.37 28.74
CA ILE A 852 -5.82 51.78 27.88
C ILE A 852 -5.40 50.40 27.38
N GLU A 853 -4.15 50.19 26.95
CA GLU A 853 -3.66 48.85 26.56
C GLU A 853 -3.56 47.90 27.75
N LYS A 854 -3.23 48.39 28.96
CA LYS A 854 -3.27 47.58 30.19
C LYS A 854 -4.70 47.25 30.61
N GLU A 855 -5.64 48.20 30.54
CA GLU A 855 -7.06 47.95 30.83
C GLU A 855 -7.70 47.06 29.77
N GLU A 856 -7.45 47.27 28.47
CA GLU A 856 -7.88 46.39 27.38
C GLU A 856 -7.26 44.99 27.54
N SER A 857 -5.99 44.87 27.90
CA SER A 857 -5.34 43.57 28.19
C SER A 857 -5.91 42.91 29.46
N ALA A 858 -6.29 43.68 30.48
CA ALA A 858 -6.92 43.17 31.70
C ALA A 858 -8.38 42.74 31.47
N VAL A 859 -9.13 43.48 30.64
CA VAL A 859 -10.48 43.15 30.19
C VAL A 859 -10.46 41.92 29.26
N LEU A 860 -9.51 41.85 28.31
CA LEU A 860 -9.28 40.65 27.49
C LEU A 860 -8.89 39.44 28.34
N ARG A 861 -8.02 39.61 29.34
CA ARG A 861 -7.66 38.52 30.27
C ARG A 861 -8.87 38.07 31.09
N ARG A 862 -9.73 38.98 31.57
CA ARG A 862 -10.99 38.63 32.25
C ARG A 862 -11.98 37.91 31.33
N LEU A 863 -12.17 38.37 30.10
CA LEU A 863 -13.04 37.74 29.09
C LEU A 863 -12.54 36.36 28.67
N LEU A 864 -11.23 36.21 28.39
CA LEU A 864 -10.61 34.93 28.01
C LEU A 864 -10.53 33.94 29.17
N SER A 865 -10.47 34.41 30.42
CA SER A 865 -10.39 33.53 31.60
C SER A 865 -11.68 32.80 31.96
N SER A 866 -12.82 33.18 31.37
CA SER A 866 -14.13 32.79 31.89
C SER A 866 -14.98 31.91 30.96
N THR A 867 -14.67 31.84 29.66
CA THR A 867 -15.34 30.92 28.72
C THR A 867 -14.31 30.05 27.99
N PRO A 868 -14.28 28.73 28.25
CA PRO A 868 -13.38 27.81 27.55
C PRO A 868 -13.56 27.88 26.03
N LEU A 869 -12.44 27.91 25.29
CA LEU A 869 -12.40 28.01 23.81
C LEU A 869 -13.30 26.99 23.11
N TRP A 870 -13.36 25.76 23.61
CA TRP A 870 -14.22 24.72 23.06
C TRP A 870 -15.71 25.05 23.12
N LYS A 871 -16.18 25.84 24.11
CA LYS A 871 -17.59 26.29 24.18
C LYS A 871 -17.89 27.32 23.10
N ILE A 872 -16.94 28.20 22.79
CA ILE A 872 -17.06 29.20 21.73
C ILE A 872 -17.11 28.48 20.37
N GLU A 873 -16.28 27.46 20.18
CA GLU A 873 -16.27 26.63 18.96
C GLU A 873 -17.55 25.79 18.80
N ALA A 874 -18.00 25.13 19.86
CA ALA A 874 -19.24 24.35 19.83
C ALA A 874 -20.46 25.24 19.51
N MET A 875 -20.55 26.43 20.10
CA MET A 875 -21.62 27.40 19.81
C MET A 875 -21.62 27.89 18.36
N PHE A 876 -20.44 28.11 17.79
CA PHE A 876 -20.30 28.47 16.38
C PHE A 876 -20.83 27.35 15.48
N TRP A 877 -20.40 26.11 15.71
CA TRP A 877 -20.84 24.96 14.91
C TRP A 877 -22.35 24.67 15.05
N CYS A 878 -22.92 24.85 16.24
CA CYS A 878 -24.37 24.76 16.45
C CYS A 878 -25.14 25.82 15.64
N ARG A 879 -24.63 27.05 15.56
CA ARG A 879 -25.25 28.11 14.75
C ARG A 879 -25.11 27.86 13.24
N MET A 880 -23.97 27.34 12.79
CA MET A 880 -23.78 26.93 11.39
C MET A 880 -24.68 25.75 11.00
N LEU A 881 -24.83 24.76 11.87
CA LEU A 881 -25.75 23.64 11.66
C LEU A 881 -27.21 24.14 11.58
N ARG A 882 -27.59 25.10 12.43
CA ARG A 882 -28.89 25.76 12.35
C ARG A 882 -29.07 26.49 11.01
N PHE A 883 -28.08 27.26 10.56
CA PHE A 883 -28.12 27.96 9.27
C PHE A 883 -28.30 27.00 8.07
N LEU A 884 -27.51 25.92 8.04
CA LEU A 884 -27.59 24.89 6.99
C LEU A 884 -28.95 24.17 6.98
N PHE A 885 -29.49 23.88 8.16
CA PHE A 885 -30.82 23.29 8.29
C PHE A 885 -31.92 24.20 7.71
N HIS A 886 -31.93 25.50 8.03
CA HIS A 886 -32.93 26.43 7.51
C HIS A 886 -32.79 26.61 5.98
N THR A 887 -31.56 26.62 5.47
CA THR A 887 -31.28 26.67 4.03
C THR A 887 -31.80 25.42 3.31
N ALA A 888 -31.60 24.24 3.89
CA ALA A 888 -32.12 22.99 3.35
C ALA A 888 -33.66 22.96 3.35
N VAL A 889 -34.31 23.45 4.43
CA VAL A 889 -35.77 23.57 4.49
C VAL A 889 -36.29 24.53 3.41
N ALA A 890 -35.63 25.66 3.17
CA ALA A 890 -36.00 26.59 2.10
C ALA A 890 -35.89 25.93 0.71
N ALA A 891 -34.80 25.21 0.45
CA ALA A 891 -34.60 24.48 -0.81
C ALA A 891 -35.63 23.35 -1.01
N ILE A 892 -35.99 22.63 0.06
CA ILE A 892 -37.05 21.61 0.03
C ILE A 892 -38.40 22.25 -0.28
N ARG A 893 -38.73 23.38 0.37
CA ARG A 893 -39.97 24.13 0.11
C ARG A 893 -40.05 24.64 -1.34
N MET A 894 -38.93 25.04 -1.95
CA MET A 894 -38.87 25.39 -3.37
C MET A 894 -39.06 24.19 -4.32
N ALA A 895 -38.64 22.99 -3.89
CA ALA A 895 -38.69 21.79 -4.73
C ALA A 895 -40.06 21.06 -4.72
N LEU A 896 -40.97 21.46 -3.82
CA LEU A 896 -42.21 20.73 -3.54
C LEU A 896 -43.42 21.08 -4.42
N ASP A 897 -43.31 21.91 -5.47
CA ASP A 897 -44.37 21.90 -6.50
C ASP A 897 -43.93 22.23 -7.94
N GLY A 898 -44.47 21.45 -8.87
CA GLY A 898 -44.27 21.58 -10.32
C GLY A 898 -44.07 20.26 -11.05
N ASN A 899 -45.00 19.31 -10.92
CA ASN A 899 -45.32 18.17 -11.83
C ASN A 899 -44.19 17.42 -12.59
N ASN A 900 -42.91 17.52 -12.20
CA ASN A 900 -41.82 16.79 -12.84
C ASN A 900 -40.56 16.63 -11.96
N ARG A 901 -40.31 15.36 -11.62
CA ARG A 901 -39.04 14.69 -11.25
C ARG A 901 -38.38 15.01 -9.90
N ALA A 902 -38.53 14.03 -9.01
CA ALA A 902 -37.67 13.66 -7.89
C ALA A 902 -36.18 13.35 -8.23
N ARG A 903 -35.68 13.69 -9.43
CA ARG A 903 -34.27 13.44 -9.83
C ARG A 903 -33.30 14.59 -9.52
N ARG A 904 -33.79 15.77 -9.10
CA ARG A 904 -32.93 16.88 -8.63
C ARG A 904 -32.95 17.10 -7.12
N LEU A 905 -33.78 16.37 -6.36
CA LEU A 905 -33.77 16.44 -4.90
C LEU A 905 -32.51 15.79 -4.30
N ALA A 906 -32.06 14.66 -4.85
CA ALA A 906 -30.94 13.88 -4.29
C ALA A 906 -29.61 14.66 -4.37
N SER A 907 -29.29 15.26 -5.51
CA SER A 907 -28.04 16.02 -5.70
C SER A 907 -28.02 17.37 -4.99
N SER A 908 -29.18 18.01 -4.78
CA SER A 908 -29.28 19.31 -4.10
C SER A 908 -29.25 19.19 -2.56
N LEU A 909 -29.59 18.02 -2.01
CA LEU A 909 -29.59 17.74 -0.55
C LEU A 909 -28.28 17.10 -0.06
N MET A 910 -27.48 16.52 -0.95
CA MET A 910 -26.18 15.93 -0.62
C MET A 910 -25.19 16.95 -0.03
N ILE A 911 -25.10 18.14 -0.61
CA ILE A 911 -24.17 19.18 -0.15
C ILE A 911 -24.55 19.71 1.24
N PRO A 912 -25.83 20.06 1.54
CA PRO A 912 -26.26 20.38 2.89
C PRO A 912 -26.04 19.24 3.90
N ALA A 913 -26.25 17.98 3.50
CA ALA A 913 -26.05 16.82 4.37
C ALA A 913 -24.58 16.61 4.76
N TRP A 914 -23.65 16.73 3.81
CA TRP A 914 -22.21 16.67 4.07
C TRP A 914 -21.72 17.84 4.94
N LEU A 915 -22.24 19.05 4.72
CA LEU A 915 -21.91 20.22 5.54
C LEU A 915 -22.50 20.12 6.95
N MET A 916 -23.69 19.53 7.10
CA MET A 916 -24.27 19.21 8.42
C MET A 916 -23.44 18.15 9.14
N LEU A 917 -22.99 17.10 8.44
CA LEU A 917 -22.11 16.08 9.02
C LEU A 917 -20.77 16.69 9.48
N ALA A 918 -20.18 17.59 8.68
CA ALA A 918 -18.97 18.31 9.06
C ALA A 918 -19.16 19.19 10.31
N CYS A 919 -20.32 19.86 10.44
CA CYS A 919 -20.65 20.63 11.65
C CYS A 919 -20.85 19.72 12.88
N VAL A 920 -21.47 18.54 12.72
CA VAL A 920 -21.61 17.55 13.82
C VAL A 920 -20.25 17.03 14.26
N VAL A 921 -19.35 16.71 13.32
CA VAL A 921 -17.97 16.30 13.60
C VAL A 921 -17.20 17.44 14.30
N GLY A 922 -17.38 18.69 13.87
CA GLY A 922 -16.79 19.86 14.52
C GLY A 922 -17.27 20.06 15.96
N ILE A 923 -18.56 19.81 16.25
CA ILE A 923 -19.10 19.81 17.62
C ILE A 923 -18.48 18.67 18.44
N GLN A 924 -18.42 17.46 17.89
CA GLN A 924 -17.85 16.29 18.57
C GLN A 924 -16.36 16.47 18.87
N ASP A 925 -15.57 17.00 17.95
CA ASP A 925 -14.16 17.28 18.15
C ASP A 925 -13.95 18.37 19.22
N SER A 926 -14.75 19.45 19.17
CA SER A 926 -14.73 20.51 20.20
C SER A 926 -15.04 19.95 21.59
N VAL A 927 -16.02 19.05 21.71
CA VAL A 927 -16.39 18.41 22.98
C VAL A 927 -15.33 17.40 23.44
N ARG A 928 -14.70 16.65 22.53
CA ARG A 928 -13.61 15.71 22.85
C ARG A 928 -12.36 16.41 23.39
N ARG A 929 -12.04 17.62 22.91
CA ARG A 929 -10.94 18.45 23.42
C ARG A 929 -11.15 18.98 24.85
N ARG A 930 -12.31 18.76 25.47
CA ARG A 930 -12.57 18.98 26.90
C ARG A 930 -12.28 17.73 27.75
N ILE A 931 -12.44 16.55 27.14
CA ILE A 931 -12.27 15.25 27.82
C ILE A 931 -10.78 14.90 27.93
N ARG A 932 -9.97 15.40 26.99
CA ARG A 932 -8.53 15.58 27.14
C ARG A 932 -8.25 16.88 27.91
#